data_AF-A0A952WKW0-F1
#
_entry.id   AF-A0A952WKW0-F1
#
_cell.length_a   1.000
_cell.length_b   1.000
_cell.length_c   1.000
_cell.angle_alpha   90.00
_cell.angle_beta   90.00
_cell.angle_gamma   90.00
#
_symmetry.space_group_name_H-M   'P 1'
#
loop_
_entity.id
_entity.type
_entity.pdbx_description
1 polymer ?
#
loop_
_entity_poly.entity_id
_entity_poly.type
_entity_poly.pdbx_seq_one_letter_code
_entity_poly.pdbx_strand_id
1 'polypeptide(L)'
;MIQKLRKDFGLKHASRSAPGSRAALLALLAGMTAFCAPAMAWQAPPAGKIEVKTADDLPRHTYKIEGAASDFLVSDAAFRAFVSELKANTLTDLEKYDIQDKTTLKGYQQLLAQIAMFEGNYDEAIKRIDMAKELEGKESVRLMSGQTLRSMIAARKVSDNGADKAAYLAAFKKELESRVAPLPWDKVRESILQARSTAMILNKDLIIGQVKANLDPVVAANNGEISGDYVAGMVNMRNLIDNMLELQPAVAEVYGKLAETNSKPRVDVLSASKVELAPTDSATPVVIGIWDSGVDVSLFSGRLWENSAEIIDGKDNDNNGFVDDVNGIAYDMNAKPTSGLLISIDELKSPLSLVETYTKGAGDSQAGVQSKEADAFRTYVKGLKSDQVQSFMEDLGLYGNYSHGTHVTGIATEGNPFARVYGVRLTFDFKAVPRYTWTKEFATDIAKSFTDTVALMKKAGVRVVNMSWGLSREDIEKELEAKGIGKSKEERAELSREYFKIIRDAMKNAMASAPEILFVPAAGNSDNDNTFAELIPSGIELPNVLTIGAIDSSGKPTSFTTFGKGVTIYANGFEVESYVPGGKRFKYSGTSMAAPNVTNLVGKMVAVNPELTTAQIVQLIRENADPMQGYDGRFVINPKKTVAAAKR
;
A
#
# COMPACT_ATOMS: atom_id res chain seq x y z
N MET A 1 -37.41 -14.44 -20.51
CA MET A 1 -37.70 -12.98 -20.39
C MET A 1 -36.44 -12.18 -20.07
N ILE A 2 -35.77 -12.40 -18.92
CA ILE A 2 -34.59 -11.63 -18.46
C ILE A 2 -33.45 -11.54 -19.51
N GLN A 3 -33.17 -12.59 -20.28
CA GLN A 3 -32.15 -12.54 -21.36
C GLN A 3 -32.44 -11.52 -22.47
N LYS A 4 -33.68 -11.03 -22.63
CA LYS A 4 -34.03 -10.06 -23.69
C LYS A 4 -33.65 -8.61 -23.36
N LEU A 5 -33.47 -8.27 -22.07
CA LEU A 5 -33.11 -6.93 -21.61
C LEU A 5 -31.60 -6.63 -21.64
N ARG A 6 -30.75 -7.66 -21.83
CA ARG A 6 -29.27 -7.50 -21.87
C ARG A 6 -28.72 -6.91 -23.17
N LYS A 7 -29.56 -6.58 -24.15
CA LYS A 7 -29.10 -6.14 -25.49
C LYS A 7 -29.22 -4.64 -25.74
N ASP A 8 -30.00 -3.93 -24.92
CA ASP A 8 -30.45 -2.57 -25.24
C ASP A 8 -29.66 -1.48 -24.46
N PHE A 9 -28.91 -1.87 -23.42
CA PHE A 9 -28.03 -0.98 -22.63
C PHE A 9 -26.57 -1.44 -22.74
N GLY A 10 -25.83 -0.86 -23.69
CA GLY A 10 -24.47 -1.25 -24.08
C GLY A 10 -23.34 -0.88 -23.10
N LEU A 11 -23.54 -1.11 -21.81
CA LEU A 11 -22.61 -0.73 -20.74
C LEU A 11 -21.45 -1.73 -20.60
N LYS A 12 -20.26 -1.30 -21.04
CA LYS A 12 -18.97 -1.78 -20.52
C LYS A 12 -18.61 -0.97 -19.27
N HIS A 13 -17.36 -1.08 -18.78
CA HIS A 13 -16.74 -0.25 -17.72
C HIS A 13 -17.05 -0.68 -16.25
N ALA A 14 -16.20 -1.28 -15.39
CA ALA A 14 -14.79 -1.79 -15.41
C ALA A 14 -13.62 -1.02 -14.69
N SER A 15 -13.78 -0.63 -13.41
CA SER A 15 -12.96 0.17 -12.44
C SER A 15 -11.37 0.20 -12.46
N ARG A 16 -10.66 1.04 -11.63
CA ARG A 16 -9.15 1.33 -11.56
C ARG A 16 -8.34 0.85 -10.31
N SER A 17 -7.24 0.09 -10.30
CA SER A 17 -6.65 -0.51 -9.04
C SER A 17 -6.46 0.41 -7.78
N ALA A 18 -6.95 0.04 -6.56
CA ALA A 18 -6.69 0.81 -5.30
C ALA A 18 -5.52 0.29 -4.43
N PRO A 19 -4.76 1.14 -3.70
CA PRO A 19 -3.52 0.68 -3.04
C PRO A 19 -3.71 -0.15 -1.76
N GLY A 20 -4.80 0.06 -1.02
CA GLY A 20 -4.96 -0.50 0.34
C GLY A 20 -5.15 -2.02 0.40
N SER A 21 -5.98 -2.58 -0.47
CA SER A 21 -6.36 -4.00 -0.44
C SER A 21 -5.27 -4.94 -0.95
N ARG A 22 -4.43 -4.49 -1.89
CA ARG A 22 -3.28 -5.28 -2.38
C ARG A 22 -2.14 -5.33 -1.36
N ALA A 23 -1.86 -4.23 -0.65
CA ALA A 23 -0.79 -4.17 0.35
C ALA A 23 -0.93 -5.26 1.44
N ALA A 24 -2.16 -5.64 1.79
CA ALA A 24 -2.47 -6.69 2.77
C ALA A 24 -1.90 -8.08 2.42
N LEU A 25 -1.80 -8.46 1.14
CA LEU A 25 -1.42 -9.83 0.74
C LEU A 25 -0.34 -9.91 -0.36
N LEU A 26 -0.02 -8.80 -1.04
CA LEU A 26 1.15 -8.71 -1.93
C LEU A 26 2.42 -8.18 -1.24
N ALA A 27 2.34 -7.55 -0.06
CA ALA A 27 3.52 -7.12 0.74
C ALA A 27 4.21 -8.29 1.46
N LEU A 28 4.39 -9.38 0.72
CA LEU A 28 4.79 -10.71 1.18
C LEU A 28 6.13 -11.15 0.55
N LEU A 29 6.51 -10.56 -0.60
CA LEU A 29 7.78 -10.83 -1.30
C LEU A 29 8.50 -9.59 -1.86
N ALA A 30 8.04 -8.37 -1.56
CA ALA A 30 8.68 -7.12 -1.96
C ALA A 30 9.21 -6.37 -0.72
N GLY A 31 10.53 -6.24 -0.61
CA GLY A 31 11.20 -5.64 0.55
C GLY A 31 12.32 -4.68 0.16
N MET A 32 11.97 -3.41 -0.05
CA MET A 32 12.91 -2.28 -0.06
C MET A 32 12.89 -1.61 1.35
N THR A 33 13.57 -0.53 1.71
CA THR A 33 13.56 0.82 1.09
C THR A 33 14.83 1.64 1.41
N ALA A 34 14.82 2.91 1.01
CA ALA A 34 15.89 3.90 1.20
C ALA A 34 16.00 4.47 2.63
N PHE A 35 17.13 5.13 2.91
CA PHE A 35 17.20 6.29 3.82
C PHE A 35 18.45 7.13 3.46
N CYS A 36 18.28 8.44 3.26
CA CYS A 36 19.38 9.36 3.00
C CYS A 36 20.28 9.56 4.22
N ALA A 37 21.58 9.75 3.97
CA ALA A 37 22.59 10.09 4.97
C ALA A 37 23.05 11.56 4.80
N PRO A 38 23.64 12.21 5.82
CA PRO A 38 24.20 13.55 5.66
C PRO A 38 25.34 13.57 4.65
N ALA A 39 25.60 14.76 4.07
CA ALA A 39 26.57 14.96 3.00
C ALA A 39 27.98 14.44 3.39
N MET A 40 28.39 13.33 2.79
CA MET A 40 29.79 12.90 2.80
C MET A 40 30.61 13.82 1.88
N ALA A 41 31.89 13.99 2.21
CA ALA A 41 32.82 14.68 1.33
C ALA A 41 32.89 13.96 -0.02
N TRP A 42 32.80 14.73 -1.12
CA TRP A 42 32.70 14.21 -2.48
C TRP A 42 33.99 13.48 -2.86
N GLN A 43 33.98 12.14 -2.79
CA GLN A 43 35.05 11.30 -3.32
C GLN A 43 34.82 11.13 -4.82
N ALA A 44 35.88 11.33 -5.61
CA ALA A 44 35.83 11.03 -7.04
C ALA A 44 35.56 9.52 -7.24
N PRO A 45 34.75 9.13 -8.25
CA PRO A 45 34.41 7.74 -8.48
C PRO A 45 35.66 6.88 -8.76
N PRO A 46 35.65 5.58 -8.42
CA PRO A 46 36.75 4.68 -8.75
C PRO A 46 37.06 4.72 -10.26
N ALA A 47 38.33 4.90 -10.61
CA ALA A 47 38.75 5.16 -11.98
C ALA A 47 38.30 4.05 -12.94
N GLY A 48 37.38 4.39 -13.85
CA GLY A 48 36.83 3.49 -14.88
C GLY A 48 35.34 3.16 -14.76
N LYS A 49 34.67 3.52 -13.66
CA LYS A 49 33.21 3.30 -13.49
C LYS A 49 32.35 4.44 -14.05
N ILE A 50 31.13 4.10 -14.45
CA ILE A 50 30.06 5.04 -14.85
C ILE A 50 29.31 5.51 -13.61
N GLU A 51 29.28 6.83 -13.37
CA GLU A 51 28.58 7.47 -12.25
C GLU A 51 27.05 7.37 -12.42
N VAL A 52 26.33 6.84 -11.42
CA VAL A 52 24.87 6.70 -11.42
C VAL A 52 24.23 7.85 -10.64
N LYS A 53 23.42 8.68 -11.30
CA LYS A 53 22.74 9.86 -10.70
C LYS A 53 21.24 9.64 -10.52
N THR A 54 20.68 8.76 -11.32
CA THR A 54 19.26 8.41 -11.42
C THR A 54 19.13 6.90 -11.69
N ALA A 55 17.94 6.35 -11.49
CA ALA A 55 17.65 4.96 -11.87
C ALA A 55 17.71 4.71 -13.39
N ASP A 56 17.73 5.77 -14.21
CA ASP A 56 17.80 5.67 -15.67
C ASP A 56 19.24 5.56 -16.21
N ASP A 57 20.25 5.90 -15.41
CA ASP A 57 21.66 5.71 -15.80
C ASP A 57 22.10 4.24 -15.75
N LEU A 58 21.27 3.36 -15.18
CA LEU A 58 21.51 1.92 -15.05
C LEU A 58 21.00 1.12 -16.27
N PRO A 59 21.68 0.01 -16.61
CA PRO A 59 21.32 -0.81 -17.76
C PRO A 59 19.98 -1.54 -17.52
N ARG A 60 19.19 -1.64 -18.58
CA ARG A 60 17.80 -2.10 -18.55
C ARG A 60 17.69 -3.48 -19.17
N HIS A 61 17.93 -4.50 -18.35
CA HIS A 61 17.89 -5.91 -18.78
C HIS A 61 16.45 -6.42 -18.98
N THR A 62 16.25 -7.12 -20.09
CA THR A 62 15.06 -7.92 -20.38
C THR A 62 15.46 -9.38 -20.57
N TYR A 63 14.55 -10.30 -20.28
CA TYR A 63 14.80 -11.74 -20.28
C TYR A 63 13.66 -12.47 -20.97
N LYS A 64 13.98 -13.58 -21.64
CA LYS A 64 13.01 -14.36 -22.40
C LYS A 64 12.56 -15.62 -21.66
N ILE A 65 11.25 -15.81 -21.60
CA ILE A 65 10.57 -16.99 -21.06
C ILE A 65 9.82 -17.70 -22.20
N GLU A 66 9.90 -19.03 -22.20
CA GLU A 66 9.10 -19.88 -23.08
C GLU A 66 7.92 -20.48 -22.31
N GLY A 67 6.71 -20.39 -22.87
CA GLY A 67 5.47 -20.84 -22.23
C GLY A 67 4.93 -19.87 -21.19
N ALA A 68 4.13 -20.40 -20.25
CA ALA A 68 3.62 -19.63 -19.11
C ALA A 68 4.71 -19.44 -18.04
N ALA A 69 4.72 -18.31 -17.34
CA ALA A 69 5.67 -18.06 -16.25
C ALA A 69 5.47 -19.04 -15.08
N SER A 70 4.23 -19.46 -14.84
CA SER A 70 3.87 -20.41 -13.79
C SER A 70 4.38 -21.83 -14.05
N ASP A 71 4.44 -22.25 -15.32
CA ASP A 71 5.07 -23.50 -15.75
C ASP A 71 6.61 -23.36 -15.82
N PHE A 72 7.11 -22.24 -16.36
CA PHE A 72 8.54 -21.94 -16.45
C PHE A 72 9.22 -21.91 -15.07
N LEU A 73 8.55 -21.35 -14.05
CA LEU A 73 9.03 -21.30 -12.67
C LEU A 73 9.35 -22.71 -12.11
N VAL A 74 8.63 -23.74 -12.55
CA VAL A 74 8.86 -25.14 -12.13
C VAL A 74 9.69 -25.96 -13.13
N SER A 75 10.24 -25.33 -14.18
CA SER A 75 11.06 -25.96 -15.21
C SER A 75 12.57 -25.85 -14.91
N ASP A 76 13.10 -26.82 -14.16
CA ASP A 76 14.46 -26.79 -13.61
C ASP A 76 15.60 -26.42 -14.59
N ALA A 77 15.62 -27.02 -15.78
CA ALA A 77 16.71 -26.79 -16.73
C ALA A 77 16.68 -25.37 -17.31
N ALA A 78 15.50 -24.92 -17.74
CA ALA A 78 15.31 -23.58 -18.30
C ALA A 78 15.53 -22.50 -17.23
N PHE A 79 14.99 -22.70 -16.03
CA PHE A 79 15.14 -21.76 -14.92
C PHE A 79 16.59 -21.61 -14.46
N ARG A 80 17.40 -22.69 -14.48
CA ARG A 80 18.84 -22.62 -14.16
C ARG A 80 19.65 -21.84 -15.19
N ALA A 81 19.35 -21.97 -16.49
CA ALA A 81 19.99 -21.17 -17.53
C ALA A 81 19.68 -19.67 -17.37
N PHE A 82 18.39 -19.35 -17.20
CA PHE A 82 17.86 -18.01 -16.96
C PHE A 82 18.44 -17.33 -15.71
N VAL A 83 18.58 -18.05 -14.59
CA VAL A 83 19.26 -17.53 -13.39
C VAL A 83 20.76 -17.27 -13.63
N SER A 84 21.41 -18.05 -14.50
CA SER A 84 22.82 -17.86 -14.83
C SER A 84 23.06 -16.59 -15.66
N GLU A 85 22.15 -16.28 -16.60
CA GLU A 85 22.16 -15.03 -17.37
C GLU A 85 21.88 -13.81 -16.47
N LEU A 86 20.83 -13.89 -15.64
CA LEU A 86 20.51 -12.87 -14.63
C LEU A 86 21.69 -12.54 -13.73
N LYS A 87 22.42 -13.57 -13.26
CA LYS A 87 23.63 -13.43 -12.45
C LYS A 87 24.75 -12.70 -13.18
N ALA A 88 25.00 -13.05 -14.44
CA ALA A 88 26.05 -12.42 -15.26
C ALA A 88 25.76 -10.93 -15.47
N ASN A 89 24.52 -10.57 -15.79
CA ASN A 89 24.07 -9.18 -15.92
C ASN A 89 24.23 -8.43 -14.58
N THR A 90 23.64 -8.94 -13.50
CA THR A 90 23.67 -8.33 -12.15
C THR A 90 25.10 -8.08 -11.64
N LEU A 91 26.06 -8.95 -11.99
CA LEU A 91 27.48 -8.75 -11.67
C LEU A 91 28.17 -7.73 -12.59
N THR A 92 27.87 -7.76 -13.88
CA THR A 92 28.38 -6.81 -14.89
C THR A 92 28.00 -5.37 -14.55
N ASP A 93 26.79 -5.17 -14.01
CA ASP A 93 26.30 -3.85 -13.63
C ASP A 93 27.06 -3.32 -12.40
N LEU A 94 27.25 -4.16 -11.37
CA LEU A 94 28.07 -3.84 -10.19
C LEU A 94 29.55 -3.63 -10.53
N GLU A 95 30.06 -4.20 -11.62
CA GLU A 95 31.40 -3.93 -12.13
C GLU A 95 31.48 -2.56 -12.81
N LYS A 96 30.61 -2.29 -13.78
CA LYS A 96 30.68 -1.10 -14.65
C LYS A 96 30.19 0.19 -14.00
N TYR A 97 29.21 0.12 -13.10
CA TYR A 97 28.52 1.29 -12.57
C TYR A 97 28.90 1.58 -11.11
N ASP A 98 28.97 2.87 -10.77
CA ASP A 98 29.18 3.36 -9.40
C ASP A 98 27.83 3.68 -8.75
N ILE A 99 27.20 2.64 -8.20
CA ILE A 99 25.85 2.70 -7.63
C ILE A 99 25.91 3.25 -6.20
N GLN A 100 25.87 4.58 -6.07
CA GLN A 100 25.95 5.25 -4.76
C GLN A 100 24.63 5.26 -3.97
N ASP A 101 23.48 5.07 -4.62
CA ASP A 101 22.21 4.85 -3.90
C ASP A 101 22.24 3.50 -3.17
N LYS A 102 22.20 3.57 -1.83
CA LYS A 102 22.14 2.41 -0.94
C LYS A 102 20.95 1.51 -1.24
N THR A 103 19.84 2.05 -1.70
CA THR A 103 18.59 1.30 -1.94
C THR A 103 18.73 0.35 -3.10
N THR A 104 19.18 0.89 -4.23
CA THR A 104 19.48 0.16 -5.46
C THR A 104 20.61 -0.83 -5.20
N LEU A 105 21.72 -0.39 -4.61
CA LEU A 105 22.85 -1.27 -4.30
C LEU A 105 22.45 -2.43 -3.36
N LYS A 106 21.59 -2.17 -2.36
CA LYS A 106 20.99 -3.20 -1.49
C LYS A 106 20.16 -4.20 -2.30
N GLY A 107 19.35 -3.74 -3.25
CA GLY A 107 18.61 -4.59 -4.19
C GLY A 107 19.51 -5.52 -4.99
N TYR A 108 20.60 -5.02 -5.57
CA TYR A 108 21.61 -5.84 -6.26
C TYR A 108 22.22 -6.92 -5.34
N GLN A 109 22.57 -6.58 -4.09
CA GLN A 109 23.07 -7.58 -3.14
C GLN A 109 21.99 -8.60 -2.72
N GLN A 110 20.75 -8.16 -2.50
CA GLN A 110 19.61 -9.04 -2.20
C GLN A 110 19.33 -10.03 -3.34
N LEU A 111 19.38 -9.57 -4.60
CA LEU A 111 19.22 -10.44 -5.77
C LEU A 111 20.35 -11.47 -5.87
N LEU A 112 21.61 -11.04 -5.72
CA LEU A 112 22.75 -11.97 -5.71
C LEU A 112 22.69 -12.96 -4.54
N ALA A 113 22.12 -12.59 -3.39
CA ALA A 113 21.86 -13.52 -2.30
C ALA A 113 20.83 -14.60 -2.68
N GLN A 114 19.73 -14.21 -3.34
CA GLN A 114 18.71 -15.15 -3.82
C GLN A 114 19.28 -16.09 -4.89
N ILE A 115 20.05 -15.55 -5.84
CA ILE A 115 20.75 -16.34 -6.87
C ILE A 115 21.69 -17.36 -6.22
N ALA A 116 22.58 -16.92 -5.32
CA ALA A 116 23.51 -17.82 -4.64
C ALA A 116 22.80 -18.88 -3.77
N MET A 117 21.67 -18.54 -3.16
CA MET A 117 20.82 -19.48 -2.42
C MET A 117 20.17 -20.54 -3.35
N PHE A 118 19.75 -20.16 -4.55
CA PHE A 118 19.20 -21.09 -5.56
C PHE A 118 20.28 -22.01 -6.16
N GLU A 119 21.51 -21.50 -6.29
CA GLU A 119 22.70 -22.29 -6.65
C GLU A 119 23.19 -23.22 -5.52
N GLY A 120 22.64 -23.10 -4.30
CA GLY A 120 23.11 -23.82 -3.12
C GLY A 120 24.42 -23.26 -2.51
N ASN A 121 24.96 -22.16 -3.06
CA ASN A 121 26.11 -21.45 -2.54
C ASN A 121 25.70 -20.55 -1.35
N TYR A 122 25.39 -21.21 -0.23
CA TYR A 122 24.87 -20.53 0.95
C TYR A 122 25.87 -19.57 1.62
N ASP A 123 27.18 -19.77 1.47
CA ASP A 123 28.18 -18.88 2.06
C ASP A 123 28.28 -17.54 1.29
N GLU A 124 28.23 -17.56 -0.05
CA GLU A 124 28.08 -16.31 -0.83
C GLU A 124 26.72 -15.66 -0.58
N ALA A 125 25.63 -16.45 -0.47
CA ALA A 125 24.30 -15.91 -0.13
C ALA A 125 24.29 -15.15 1.20
N ILE A 126 24.96 -15.70 2.22
CA ILE A 126 25.13 -15.05 3.53
C ILE A 126 25.95 -13.76 3.43
N LYS A 127 27.10 -13.80 2.74
CA LYS A 127 27.95 -12.61 2.50
C LYS A 127 27.17 -11.49 1.81
N ARG A 128 26.34 -11.81 0.81
CA ARG A 128 25.49 -10.84 0.11
C ARG A 128 24.38 -10.28 0.99
N ILE A 129 23.78 -11.08 1.86
CA ILE A 129 22.83 -10.60 2.88
C ILE A 129 23.50 -9.64 3.86
N ASP A 130 24.74 -9.90 4.28
CA ASP A 130 25.46 -9.00 5.20
C ASP A 130 25.78 -7.66 4.52
N MET A 131 26.23 -7.66 3.27
CA MET A 131 26.39 -6.42 2.47
C MET A 131 25.06 -5.65 2.32
N ALA A 132 23.95 -6.35 2.06
CA ALA A 132 22.62 -5.73 2.02
C ALA A 132 22.19 -5.14 3.38
N LYS A 133 22.54 -5.83 4.48
CA LYS A 133 22.26 -5.43 5.87
C LYS A 133 23.10 -4.25 6.32
N GLU A 134 24.32 -4.07 5.81
CA GLU A 134 25.13 -2.88 6.08
C GLU A 134 24.50 -1.62 5.48
N LEU A 135 23.95 -1.72 4.27
CA LEU A 135 23.24 -0.66 3.54
C LEU A 135 21.85 -0.34 4.11
N GLU A 136 21.24 -1.26 4.86
CA GLU A 136 19.92 -1.08 5.48
C GLU A 136 19.96 -0.05 6.61
N GLY A 137 19.07 0.94 6.54
CA GLY A 137 18.93 1.99 7.57
C GLY A 137 18.02 1.60 8.73
N LYS A 138 17.10 0.66 8.54
CA LYS A 138 16.08 0.31 9.54
C LYS A 138 16.58 -0.77 10.49
N GLU A 139 16.68 -0.41 11.77
CA GLU A 139 17.15 -1.29 12.86
C GLU A 139 16.40 -2.63 12.91
N SER A 140 15.06 -2.62 12.80
CA SER A 140 14.22 -3.83 12.76
C SER A 140 14.62 -4.79 11.62
N VAL A 141 14.78 -4.25 10.41
CA VAL A 141 15.19 -5.00 9.22
C VAL A 141 16.64 -5.47 9.35
N ARG A 142 17.57 -4.65 9.87
CA ARG A 142 18.95 -5.07 10.17
C ARG A 142 18.99 -6.24 11.16
N LEU A 143 18.19 -6.21 12.22
CA LEU A 143 18.14 -7.25 13.26
C LEU A 143 17.58 -8.57 12.71
N MET A 144 16.53 -8.52 11.89
CA MET A 144 15.89 -9.70 11.31
C MET A 144 16.56 -10.22 10.02
N SER A 145 17.36 -9.40 9.34
CA SER A 145 18.02 -9.75 8.08
C SER A 145 18.91 -10.99 8.23
N GLY A 146 18.67 -11.97 7.36
CA GLY A 146 19.41 -13.24 7.29
C GLY A 146 19.05 -14.29 8.34
N GLN A 147 18.25 -13.99 9.38
CA GLN A 147 18.09 -14.92 10.52
C GLN A 147 17.47 -16.27 10.09
N THR A 148 16.41 -16.25 9.28
CA THR A 148 15.78 -17.46 8.72
C THR A 148 16.76 -18.29 7.88
N LEU A 149 17.55 -17.64 7.02
CA LEU A 149 18.53 -18.35 6.17
C LEU A 149 19.67 -18.94 7.00
N ARG A 150 20.19 -18.20 7.99
CA ARG A 150 21.22 -18.70 8.93
C ARG A 150 20.73 -19.91 9.71
N SER A 151 19.46 -19.89 10.13
CA SER A 151 18.81 -21.03 10.80
C SER A 151 18.66 -22.24 9.89
N MET A 152 18.28 -22.02 8.62
CA MET A 152 18.21 -23.06 7.60
C MET A 152 19.58 -23.73 7.38
N ILE A 153 20.64 -22.93 7.17
CA ILE A 153 22.00 -23.42 6.93
C ILE A 153 22.54 -24.20 8.14
N ALA A 154 22.35 -23.68 9.34
CA ALA A 154 22.76 -24.34 10.58
C ALA A 154 22.01 -25.67 10.78
N ALA A 155 20.71 -25.70 10.51
CA ALA A 155 19.89 -26.92 10.60
C ALA A 155 20.30 -27.99 9.57
N ARG A 156 20.55 -27.62 8.30
CA ARG A 156 21.02 -28.58 7.27
C ARG A 156 22.32 -29.27 7.71
N LYS A 157 23.26 -28.53 8.30
CA LYS A 157 24.56 -29.06 8.79
C LYS A 157 24.45 -30.14 9.89
N VAL A 158 23.28 -30.32 10.52
CA VAL A 158 23.05 -31.30 11.61
C VAL A 158 21.91 -32.29 11.33
N SER A 159 21.42 -32.37 10.08
CA SER A 159 20.25 -33.19 9.70
C SER A 159 20.42 -33.92 8.37
N ASP A 160 21.66 -34.37 8.09
CA ASP A 160 22.07 -34.96 6.81
C ASP A 160 21.65 -34.09 5.61
N ASN A 161 22.07 -32.82 5.65
CA ASN A 161 21.73 -31.75 4.70
C ASN A 161 20.21 -31.44 4.57
N GLY A 162 19.36 -32.02 5.42
CA GLY A 162 17.91 -31.91 5.40
C GLY A 162 17.17 -33.20 4.98
N ALA A 163 17.88 -34.33 4.81
CA ALA A 163 17.27 -35.61 4.46
C ALA A 163 16.37 -36.16 5.59
N ASP A 164 16.82 -36.08 6.84
CA ASP A 164 15.94 -36.29 8.00
C ASP A 164 15.12 -35.02 8.26
N LYS A 165 13.90 -34.99 7.69
CA LYS A 165 12.97 -33.87 7.85
C LYS A 165 12.57 -33.60 9.31
N ALA A 166 12.55 -34.61 10.18
CA ALA A 166 12.18 -34.44 11.58
C ALA A 166 13.32 -33.78 12.37
N ALA A 167 14.55 -34.27 12.22
CA ALA A 167 15.74 -33.65 12.79
C ALA A 167 15.97 -32.24 12.20
N TYR A 168 15.75 -32.06 10.89
CA TYR A 168 15.91 -30.78 10.19
C TYR A 168 14.95 -29.71 10.74
N LEU A 169 13.65 -30.03 10.84
CA LEU A 169 12.66 -29.08 11.39
C LEU A 169 12.90 -28.81 12.88
N ALA A 170 13.31 -29.80 13.68
CA ALA A 170 13.66 -29.60 15.08
C ALA A 170 14.89 -28.69 15.25
N ALA A 171 15.96 -28.93 14.47
CA ALA A 171 17.15 -28.11 14.46
C ALA A 171 16.86 -26.68 13.96
N PHE A 172 16.04 -26.52 12.91
CA PHE A 172 15.64 -25.22 12.38
C PHE A 172 14.86 -24.40 13.41
N LYS A 173 13.90 -24.99 14.12
CA LYS A 173 13.15 -24.31 15.20
C LYS A 173 14.11 -23.81 16.29
N LYS A 174 15.01 -24.67 16.75
CA LYS A 174 16.01 -24.34 17.78
C LYS A 174 16.94 -23.21 17.34
N GLU A 175 17.41 -23.25 16.10
CA GLU A 175 18.30 -22.24 15.51
C GLU A 175 17.60 -20.91 15.22
N LEU A 176 16.31 -20.92 14.89
CA LEU A 176 15.53 -19.71 14.69
C LEU A 176 15.20 -19.04 16.04
N GLU A 177 14.81 -19.83 17.03
CA GLU A 177 14.55 -19.32 18.39
C GLU A 177 15.82 -18.76 19.02
N SER A 178 16.96 -19.46 18.95
CA SER A 178 18.23 -19.01 19.54
C SER A 178 18.76 -17.70 18.94
N ARG A 179 18.43 -17.40 17.67
CA ARG A 179 18.84 -16.19 16.95
C ARG A 179 17.89 -15.02 17.13
N VAL A 180 16.58 -15.27 17.29
CA VAL A 180 15.54 -14.24 17.30
C VAL A 180 15.07 -13.89 18.72
N ALA A 181 15.07 -14.84 19.67
CA ALA A 181 14.71 -14.59 21.07
C ALA A 181 15.57 -13.51 21.78
N PRO A 182 16.89 -13.36 21.50
CA PRO A 182 17.71 -12.32 22.13
C PRO A 182 17.55 -10.92 21.52
N LEU A 183 16.77 -10.75 20.45
CA LEU A 183 16.64 -9.47 19.75
C LEU A 183 15.69 -8.53 20.52
N PRO A 184 15.91 -7.20 20.53
CA PRO A 184 15.03 -6.24 21.21
C PRO A 184 13.58 -6.32 20.69
N TRP A 185 12.70 -6.93 21.49
CA TRP A 185 11.32 -7.23 21.08
C TRP A 185 10.56 -6.01 20.56
N ASP A 186 10.74 -4.85 21.20
CA ASP A 186 10.07 -3.61 20.83
C ASP A 186 10.53 -3.00 19.49
N LYS A 187 11.62 -3.55 18.91
CA LYS A 187 12.13 -3.25 17.56
C LYS A 187 11.74 -4.31 16.54
N VAL A 188 11.73 -5.60 16.90
CA VAL A 188 11.50 -6.72 15.95
C VAL A 188 10.06 -7.26 15.91
N ARG A 189 9.21 -6.92 16.89
CA ARG A 189 7.83 -7.43 17.04
C ARG A 189 7.02 -7.44 15.74
N GLU A 190 6.87 -6.30 15.08
CA GLU A 190 5.96 -6.19 13.93
C GLU A 190 6.48 -7.01 12.74
N SER A 191 7.80 -7.09 12.54
CA SER A 191 8.44 -7.99 11.57
C SER A 191 8.19 -9.48 11.90
N ILE A 192 8.24 -9.85 13.18
CA ILE A 192 7.94 -11.22 13.66
C ILE A 192 6.46 -11.56 13.45
N LEU A 193 5.54 -10.63 13.73
CA LEU A 193 4.09 -10.82 13.52
C LEU A 193 3.73 -10.93 12.04
N GLN A 194 4.27 -10.06 11.18
CA GLN A 194 4.08 -10.11 9.74
C GLN A 194 4.61 -11.42 9.13
N ALA A 195 5.81 -11.85 9.54
CA ALA A 195 6.40 -13.10 9.11
C ALA A 195 5.69 -14.35 9.68
N ARG A 196 5.09 -14.26 10.89
CA ARG A 196 4.19 -15.31 11.43
C ARG A 196 2.95 -15.44 10.56
N SER A 197 2.24 -14.33 10.33
CA SER A 197 1.00 -14.30 9.54
C SER A 197 1.21 -14.87 8.14
N THR A 198 2.27 -14.41 7.48
CA THR A 198 2.86 -14.96 6.24
C THR A 198 2.98 -16.49 6.28
N ALA A 199 3.74 -17.00 7.24
CA ALA A 199 4.09 -18.41 7.33
C ALA A 199 2.89 -19.31 7.72
N MET A 200 1.81 -18.73 8.27
CA MET A 200 0.57 -19.44 8.58
C MET A 200 -0.33 -19.69 7.36
N ILE A 201 -0.19 -18.94 6.25
CA ILE A 201 -1.04 -19.07 5.05
C ILE A 201 -0.31 -19.59 3.81
N LEU A 202 1.01 -19.38 3.73
CA LEU A 202 1.80 -19.64 2.54
C LEU A 202 1.82 -21.13 2.14
N ASN A 203 1.52 -21.41 0.87
CA ASN A 203 1.48 -22.77 0.31
C ASN A 203 1.79 -22.73 -1.21
N LYS A 204 2.09 -23.89 -1.84
CA LYS A 204 2.50 -23.93 -3.25
C LYS A 204 1.38 -23.54 -4.22
N ASP A 205 0.13 -23.92 -3.95
CA ASP A 205 -1.02 -23.53 -4.77
C ASP A 205 -1.19 -22.00 -4.79
N LEU A 206 -1.04 -21.34 -3.62
CA LEU A 206 -1.07 -19.88 -3.50
C LEU A 206 0.06 -19.20 -4.30
N ILE A 207 1.30 -19.68 -4.20
CA ILE A 207 2.46 -19.09 -4.92
C ILE A 207 2.24 -19.24 -6.44
N ILE A 208 1.94 -20.45 -6.92
CA ILE A 208 1.73 -20.71 -8.35
C ILE A 208 0.51 -19.95 -8.89
N GLY A 209 -0.57 -19.86 -8.11
CA GLY A 209 -1.76 -19.09 -8.48
C GLY A 209 -1.52 -17.58 -8.56
N GLN A 210 -0.63 -17.05 -7.72
CA GLN A 210 -0.23 -15.65 -7.81
C GLN A 210 0.59 -15.38 -9.08
N VAL A 211 1.45 -16.30 -9.50
CA VAL A 211 2.19 -16.21 -10.78
C VAL A 211 1.23 -16.30 -11.97
N LYS A 212 0.28 -17.25 -11.95
CA LYS A 212 -0.78 -17.37 -12.96
C LYS A 212 -1.61 -16.10 -13.12
N ALA A 213 -1.99 -15.47 -12.01
CA ALA A 213 -2.80 -14.27 -12.04
C ALA A 213 -2.04 -13.03 -12.54
N ASN A 214 -0.76 -12.87 -12.16
CA ASN A 214 -0.06 -11.59 -12.30
C ASN A 214 1.13 -11.58 -13.29
N LEU A 215 1.61 -12.73 -13.76
CA LEU A 215 2.81 -12.81 -14.62
C LEU A 215 2.58 -13.59 -15.91
N ASP A 216 1.77 -14.66 -15.92
CA ASP A 216 1.41 -15.36 -17.16
C ASP A 216 0.76 -14.41 -18.21
N PRO A 217 -0.13 -13.46 -17.84
CA PRO A 217 -0.66 -12.48 -18.79
C PRO A 217 0.40 -11.51 -19.32
N VAL A 218 1.42 -11.18 -18.52
CA VAL A 218 2.50 -10.25 -18.89
C VAL A 218 3.45 -10.91 -19.89
N VAL A 219 3.86 -12.16 -19.62
CA VAL A 219 4.67 -12.96 -20.54
C VAL A 219 3.92 -13.17 -21.87
N ALA A 220 2.62 -13.45 -21.82
CA ALA A 220 1.79 -13.57 -23.02
C ALA A 220 1.66 -12.25 -23.80
N ALA A 221 1.48 -11.11 -23.12
CA ALA A 221 1.36 -9.80 -23.76
C ALA A 221 2.67 -9.30 -24.42
N ASN A 222 3.82 -9.78 -23.95
CA ASN A 222 5.15 -9.38 -24.44
C ASN A 222 5.87 -10.51 -25.22
N ASN A 223 5.15 -11.51 -25.74
CA ASN A 223 5.70 -12.62 -26.54
C ASN A 223 6.87 -13.38 -25.88
N GLY A 224 6.87 -13.50 -24.56
CA GLY A 224 7.91 -14.15 -23.77
C GLY A 224 8.89 -13.19 -23.07
N GLU A 225 8.96 -11.91 -23.44
CA GLU A 225 9.99 -10.99 -22.93
C GLU A 225 9.51 -10.19 -21.72
N ILE A 226 10.28 -10.17 -20.62
CA ILE A 226 9.94 -9.45 -19.39
C ILE A 226 11.14 -8.68 -18.81
N SER A 227 10.86 -7.58 -18.10
CA SER A 227 11.87 -6.84 -17.34
C SER A 227 12.49 -7.67 -16.19
N GLY A 228 13.76 -7.36 -15.87
CA GLY A 228 14.49 -7.98 -14.76
C GLY A 228 13.81 -7.86 -13.39
N ASP A 229 12.88 -6.92 -13.21
CA ASP A 229 12.13 -6.71 -11.97
C ASP A 229 11.17 -7.88 -11.69
N TYR A 230 10.46 -8.37 -12.71
CA TYR A 230 9.66 -9.60 -12.61
C TYR A 230 10.55 -10.83 -12.39
N VAL A 231 11.71 -10.87 -13.06
CA VAL A 231 12.67 -11.98 -12.95
C VAL A 231 13.21 -12.15 -11.53
N ALA A 232 13.60 -11.05 -10.87
CA ALA A 232 14.02 -11.08 -9.47
C ALA A 232 12.92 -11.64 -8.54
N GLY A 233 11.66 -11.30 -8.82
CA GLY A 233 10.49 -11.89 -8.17
C GLY A 233 10.38 -13.40 -8.36
N MET A 234 10.59 -13.90 -9.58
CA MET A 234 10.57 -15.35 -9.87
C MET A 234 11.66 -16.12 -9.12
N VAL A 235 12.89 -15.60 -9.03
CA VAL A 235 13.97 -16.28 -8.27
C VAL A 235 13.64 -16.38 -6.79
N ASN A 236 13.05 -15.32 -6.21
CA ASN A 236 12.56 -15.33 -4.84
C ASN A 236 11.44 -16.38 -4.65
N MET A 237 10.45 -16.43 -5.55
CA MET A 237 9.38 -17.43 -5.54
C MET A 237 9.89 -18.87 -5.72
N ARG A 238 10.92 -19.08 -6.54
CA ARG A 238 11.58 -20.38 -6.72
C ARG A 238 12.26 -20.84 -5.45
N ASN A 239 13.08 -19.98 -4.83
CA ASN A 239 13.69 -20.25 -3.52
C ASN A 239 12.65 -20.50 -2.42
N LEU A 240 11.52 -19.80 -2.48
CA LEU A 240 10.43 -19.99 -1.54
C LEU A 240 9.88 -21.42 -1.64
N ILE A 241 9.59 -21.90 -2.85
CA ILE A 241 9.11 -23.27 -3.10
C ILE A 241 10.17 -24.32 -2.71
N ASP A 242 11.42 -24.16 -3.17
CA ASP A 242 12.44 -25.22 -3.11
C ASP A 242 13.16 -25.33 -1.76
N ASN A 243 13.34 -24.21 -1.04
CA ASN A 243 14.17 -24.16 0.16
C ASN A 243 13.43 -23.77 1.44
N MET A 244 12.32 -23.00 1.34
CA MET A 244 11.71 -22.34 2.50
C MET A 244 10.29 -22.79 2.82
N LEU A 245 9.56 -23.40 1.88
CA LEU A 245 8.13 -23.69 2.03
C LEU A 245 7.83 -24.70 3.15
N GLU A 246 8.64 -25.77 3.25
CA GLU A 246 8.50 -26.77 4.32
C GLU A 246 8.87 -26.23 5.71
N LEU A 247 9.60 -25.11 5.78
CA LEU A 247 10.01 -24.46 7.01
C LEU A 247 8.94 -23.49 7.55
N GLN A 248 7.95 -23.09 6.74
CA GLN A 248 6.94 -22.09 7.15
C GLN A 248 6.15 -22.50 8.41
N PRO A 249 5.68 -23.76 8.59
CA PRO A 249 5.04 -24.16 9.83
C PRO A 249 5.94 -23.96 11.06
N ALA A 250 7.25 -24.19 10.93
CA ALA A 250 8.22 -23.97 12.00
C ALA A 250 8.49 -22.47 12.25
N VAL A 251 8.53 -21.64 11.21
CA VAL A 251 8.60 -20.17 11.34
C VAL A 251 7.37 -19.64 12.10
N ALA A 252 6.17 -20.06 11.70
CA ALA A 252 4.92 -19.66 12.34
C ALA A 252 4.83 -20.09 13.81
N GLU A 253 5.37 -21.27 14.16
CA GLU A 253 5.42 -21.79 15.52
C GLU A 253 6.40 -21.00 16.40
N VAL A 254 7.66 -20.82 15.95
CA VAL A 254 8.67 -20.06 16.72
C VAL A 254 8.26 -18.61 16.88
N TYR A 255 7.79 -17.95 15.82
CA TYR A 255 7.35 -16.55 15.89
C TYR A 255 6.03 -16.39 16.66
N GLY A 256 5.17 -17.42 16.69
CA GLY A 256 4.03 -17.47 17.61
C GLY A 256 4.45 -17.54 19.06
N LYS A 257 5.31 -18.50 19.41
CA LYS A 257 5.88 -18.65 20.76
C LYS A 257 6.57 -17.37 21.24
N LEU A 258 7.35 -16.70 20.39
CA LEU A 258 8.01 -15.44 20.73
C LEU A 258 6.99 -14.30 20.94
N ALA A 259 5.96 -14.21 20.09
CA ALA A 259 4.91 -13.21 20.24
C ALA A 259 4.05 -13.41 21.50
N GLU A 260 3.80 -14.66 21.89
CA GLU A 260 3.07 -15.02 23.10
C GLU A 260 3.93 -14.80 24.35
N THR A 261 5.20 -15.22 24.34
CA THR A 261 6.17 -15.02 25.44
C THR A 261 6.42 -13.53 25.73
N ASN A 262 6.44 -12.70 24.68
CA ASN A 262 6.63 -11.25 24.80
C ASN A 262 5.30 -10.47 24.71
N SER A 263 4.15 -11.16 24.85
CA SER A 263 2.85 -10.50 24.78
C SER A 263 2.66 -9.55 25.96
N LYS A 264 2.50 -8.27 25.64
CA LYS A 264 2.09 -7.21 26.56
C LYS A 264 0.97 -6.43 25.86
N PRO A 265 -0.11 -6.05 26.56
CA PRO A 265 -1.11 -5.16 25.99
C PRO A 265 -0.44 -3.90 25.45
N ARG A 266 -0.81 -3.45 24.25
CA ARG A 266 -0.40 -2.12 23.75
C ARG A 266 -1.02 -1.09 24.70
N VAL A 267 -0.19 -0.28 25.34
CA VAL A 267 -0.67 0.85 26.15
C VAL A 267 -1.29 1.86 25.19
N ASP A 268 -2.58 2.16 25.35
CA ASP A 268 -3.23 3.21 24.58
C ASP A 268 -2.86 4.58 25.13
N VAL A 269 -2.03 5.31 24.39
CA VAL A 269 -1.62 6.70 24.72
C VAL A 269 -2.45 7.74 23.95
N LEU A 270 -3.31 7.31 23.03
CA LEU A 270 -4.03 8.18 22.09
C LEU A 270 -5.47 8.46 22.54
N SER A 271 -6.15 7.52 23.21
CA SER A 271 -7.53 7.77 23.65
C SER A 271 -7.66 8.93 24.66
N ALA A 272 -6.58 9.29 25.38
CA ALA A 272 -6.55 10.45 26.27
C ALA A 272 -6.51 11.81 25.54
N SER A 273 -6.09 11.84 24.27
CA SER A 273 -6.04 13.05 23.44
C SER A 273 -7.25 13.21 22.50
N LYS A 274 -8.17 12.22 22.48
CA LYS A 274 -9.45 12.33 21.76
C LYS A 274 -10.30 13.51 22.26
N VAL A 275 -11.10 14.05 21.35
CA VAL A 275 -12.07 15.11 21.62
C VAL A 275 -13.30 14.91 20.74
N GLU A 276 -14.47 15.22 21.27
CA GLU A 276 -15.76 15.15 20.58
C GLU A 276 -16.45 16.50 20.71
N LEU A 277 -17.37 16.80 19.79
CA LEU A 277 -18.23 17.98 19.85
C LEU A 277 -19.67 17.53 20.08
N ALA A 278 -20.39 18.19 20.99
CA ALA A 278 -21.79 17.91 21.24
C ALA A 278 -22.69 18.58 20.18
N PRO A 279 -23.84 18.01 19.79
CA PRO A 279 -24.79 18.69 18.90
C PRO A 279 -25.33 20.03 19.45
N THR A 280 -25.14 20.28 20.75
CA THR A 280 -25.48 21.51 21.47
C THR A 280 -24.31 22.49 21.63
N ASP A 281 -23.12 22.17 21.12
CA ASP A 281 -22.00 23.10 21.14
C ASP A 281 -22.28 24.29 20.21
N SER A 282 -21.77 25.47 20.59
CA SER A 282 -21.76 26.66 19.73
C SER A 282 -20.73 26.50 18.61
N ALA A 283 -21.07 25.74 17.58
CA ALA A 283 -20.24 25.40 16.44
C ALA A 283 -21.04 25.40 15.13
N THR A 284 -20.36 25.62 14.00
CA THR A 284 -20.95 25.72 12.66
C THR A 284 -20.78 24.43 11.86
N PRO A 285 -21.72 24.10 10.95
CA PRO A 285 -21.53 23.00 9.99
C PRO A 285 -20.29 23.21 9.12
N VAL A 286 -19.51 22.15 8.91
CA VAL A 286 -18.25 22.17 8.14
C VAL A 286 -18.29 21.12 7.04
N VAL A 287 -18.01 21.55 5.80
CA VAL A 287 -17.99 20.63 4.66
C VAL A 287 -16.62 19.94 4.57
N ILE A 288 -16.63 18.61 4.55
CA ILE A 288 -15.45 17.73 4.58
C ILE A 288 -15.47 16.85 3.33
N GLY A 289 -14.44 16.98 2.50
CA GLY A 289 -14.27 16.15 1.31
C GLY A 289 -13.68 14.78 1.65
N ILE A 290 -14.29 13.71 1.14
CA ILE A 290 -13.72 12.35 1.20
C ILE A 290 -13.39 11.93 -0.24
N TRP A 291 -12.13 12.10 -0.64
CA TRP A 291 -11.63 11.72 -1.94
C TRP A 291 -11.05 10.31 -1.86
N ASP A 292 -11.88 9.31 -2.21
CA ASP A 292 -11.60 7.91 -1.94
C ASP A 292 -12.37 6.98 -2.90
N SER A 293 -12.45 5.70 -2.55
CA SER A 293 -13.05 4.57 -3.27
C SER A 293 -14.57 4.51 -3.27
N GLY A 294 -15.21 5.32 -2.42
CA GLY A 294 -16.66 5.49 -2.35
C GLY A 294 -17.20 5.44 -0.92
N VAL A 295 -18.42 5.93 -0.74
CA VAL A 295 -19.06 6.10 0.57
C VAL A 295 -20.48 5.53 0.55
N ASP A 296 -20.79 4.65 1.49
CA ASP A 296 -22.16 4.29 1.85
C ASP A 296 -22.80 5.47 2.61
N VAL A 297 -23.34 6.41 1.86
CA VAL A 297 -23.95 7.66 2.38
C VAL A 297 -25.12 7.40 3.35
N SER A 298 -25.75 6.23 3.31
CA SER A 298 -26.87 5.88 4.18
C SER A 298 -26.48 5.93 5.67
N LEU A 299 -25.23 5.59 5.98
CA LEU A 299 -24.67 5.57 7.34
C LEU A 299 -24.36 6.97 7.91
N PHE A 300 -24.47 8.01 7.08
CA PHE A 300 -24.07 9.39 7.40
C PHE A 300 -25.22 10.40 7.30
N SER A 301 -26.47 9.93 7.30
CA SER A 301 -27.69 10.75 7.34
C SER A 301 -27.60 11.91 8.36
N GLY A 302 -27.96 13.13 7.95
CA GLY A 302 -27.82 14.36 8.76
C GLY A 302 -26.38 14.90 8.88
N ARG A 303 -25.38 14.19 8.35
CA ARG A 303 -23.96 14.56 8.29
C ARG A 303 -23.40 14.52 6.85
N LEU A 304 -24.28 14.55 5.84
CA LEU A 304 -23.92 14.70 4.42
C LEU A 304 -23.87 16.18 4.03
N TRP A 305 -23.15 16.52 2.97
CA TRP A 305 -23.38 17.74 2.20
C TRP A 305 -24.52 17.46 1.18
N GLU A 306 -25.28 18.49 0.82
CA GLU A 306 -26.44 18.38 -0.06
C GLU A 306 -26.35 19.39 -1.21
N ASN A 307 -26.36 18.92 -2.47
CA ASN A 307 -26.49 19.80 -3.63
C ASN A 307 -27.95 20.24 -3.77
N SER A 308 -28.27 21.45 -3.30
CA SER A 308 -29.65 22.00 -3.37
C SER A 308 -30.14 22.32 -4.79
N ALA A 309 -29.30 22.15 -5.81
CA ALA A 309 -29.67 22.29 -7.22
C ALA A 309 -29.97 20.96 -7.92
N GLU A 310 -29.75 19.81 -7.26
CA GLU A 310 -29.99 18.47 -7.80
C GLU A 310 -31.17 17.76 -7.11
N ILE A 311 -31.85 16.90 -7.87
CA ILE A 311 -32.74 15.85 -7.37
C ILE A 311 -32.37 14.51 -8.03
N ILE A 312 -32.62 13.39 -7.34
CA ILE A 312 -32.36 12.05 -7.88
C ILE A 312 -33.43 11.72 -8.92
N ASP A 313 -33.18 12.09 -10.18
CA ASP A 313 -34.13 11.98 -11.30
C ASP A 313 -33.51 11.49 -12.63
N GLY A 314 -32.23 11.09 -12.57
CA GLY A 314 -31.46 10.50 -13.67
C GLY A 314 -30.88 11.53 -14.64
N LYS A 315 -30.69 12.77 -14.20
CA LYS A 315 -30.14 13.89 -15.00
C LYS A 315 -29.08 14.65 -14.22
N ASP A 316 -28.40 15.53 -14.94
CA ASP A 316 -27.62 16.65 -14.44
C ASP A 316 -28.57 17.85 -14.42
N ASN A 317 -28.95 18.35 -13.24
CA ASN A 317 -29.96 19.41 -13.10
C ASN A 317 -29.31 20.80 -13.10
N ASP A 318 -28.17 20.96 -12.44
CA ASP A 318 -27.43 22.23 -12.33
C ASP A 318 -26.43 22.48 -13.47
N ASN A 319 -26.25 21.48 -14.35
CA ASN A 319 -25.41 21.47 -15.54
C ASN A 319 -23.90 21.50 -15.23
N ASN A 320 -23.48 20.82 -14.15
CA ASN A 320 -22.06 20.72 -13.75
C ASN A 320 -21.29 19.58 -14.44
N GLY A 321 -21.97 18.68 -15.15
CA GLY A 321 -21.39 17.52 -15.83
C GLY A 321 -21.53 16.19 -15.08
N PHE A 322 -22.20 16.16 -13.92
CA PHE A 322 -22.46 14.97 -13.12
C PHE A 322 -23.97 14.75 -12.96
N VAL A 323 -24.38 13.48 -12.91
CA VAL A 323 -25.79 13.07 -12.82
C VAL A 323 -26.11 12.65 -11.40
N ASP A 324 -27.20 13.18 -10.83
CA ASP A 324 -27.67 12.93 -9.47
C ASP A 324 -26.58 13.19 -8.39
N ASP A 325 -25.75 14.25 -8.50
CA ASP A 325 -24.58 14.50 -7.61
C ASP A 325 -24.93 15.04 -6.21
N VAL A 326 -26.11 14.67 -5.69
CA VAL A 326 -26.77 15.20 -4.49
C VAL A 326 -25.92 15.22 -3.22
N ASN A 327 -24.90 14.36 -3.09
CA ASN A 327 -23.96 14.37 -1.94
C ASN A 327 -22.48 14.44 -2.37
N GLY A 328 -22.22 14.86 -3.61
CA GLY A 328 -20.90 14.88 -4.25
C GLY A 328 -20.76 13.89 -5.41
N ILE A 329 -19.60 13.95 -6.06
CA ILE A 329 -19.35 13.46 -7.42
C ILE A 329 -18.68 12.07 -7.49
N ALA A 330 -18.78 11.41 -8.64
CA ALA A 330 -18.09 10.16 -8.91
C ALA A 330 -17.51 10.08 -10.34
N TYR A 331 -16.37 9.42 -10.46
CA TYR A 331 -15.67 9.14 -11.72
C TYR A 331 -15.47 7.65 -11.91
N ASP A 332 -15.59 7.18 -13.16
CA ASP A 332 -15.38 5.80 -13.54
C ASP A 332 -13.87 5.44 -13.71
N MET A 333 -13.55 4.27 -14.26
CA MET A 333 -12.16 3.87 -14.56
C MET A 333 -11.49 4.73 -15.61
N ASN A 334 -12.25 5.44 -16.44
CA ASN A 334 -11.79 6.24 -17.57
C ASN A 334 -11.68 7.74 -17.18
N ALA A 335 -11.87 8.09 -15.90
CA ALA A 335 -12.03 9.46 -15.39
C ALA A 335 -13.22 10.21 -16.02
N LYS A 336 -14.23 9.49 -16.53
CA LYS A 336 -15.48 10.10 -17.00
C LYS A 336 -16.46 10.20 -15.82
N PRO A 337 -17.28 11.26 -15.74
CA PRO A 337 -18.36 11.37 -14.76
C PRO A 337 -19.31 10.17 -14.77
N THR A 338 -19.81 9.82 -13.61
CA THR A 338 -20.81 8.75 -13.39
C THR A 338 -21.61 9.09 -12.12
N SER A 339 -22.83 8.57 -12.01
CA SER A 339 -23.60 8.67 -10.77
C SER A 339 -23.17 7.60 -9.74
N GLY A 340 -23.66 7.79 -8.50
CA GLY A 340 -23.51 6.88 -7.36
C GLY A 340 -22.17 7.01 -6.62
N LEU A 341 -22.22 7.24 -5.31
CA LEU A 341 -21.01 7.41 -4.47
C LEU A 341 -20.41 6.11 -3.94
N LEU A 342 -21.08 4.96 -4.06
CA LEU A 342 -20.56 3.64 -3.65
C LEU A 342 -20.36 2.75 -4.89
N ILE A 343 -19.27 1.98 -4.95
CA ILE A 343 -19.00 1.05 -6.06
C ILE A 343 -19.91 -0.20 -5.95
N SER A 344 -20.36 -0.77 -7.08
CA SER A 344 -21.12 -2.03 -7.05
C SER A 344 -20.21 -3.23 -6.75
N ILE A 345 -20.78 -4.22 -6.05
CA ILE A 345 -20.17 -5.52 -5.74
C ILE A 345 -20.76 -6.68 -6.58
N ASP A 346 -21.55 -6.38 -7.62
CA ASP A 346 -22.19 -7.39 -8.49
C ASP A 346 -21.19 -8.31 -9.23
N GLU A 347 -19.92 -7.90 -9.32
CA GLU A 347 -18.84 -8.70 -9.89
C GLU A 347 -18.20 -9.71 -8.91
N LEU A 348 -18.59 -9.77 -7.63
CA LEU A 348 -18.09 -10.78 -6.69
C LEU A 348 -18.39 -12.21 -7.17
N LYS A 349 -17.49 -13.14 -6.86
CA LYS A 349 -17.61 -14.58 -7.14
C LYS A 349 -18.05 -15.35 -5.88
N SER A 350 -17.60 -14.89 -4.72
CA SER A 350 -17.98 -15.41 -3.41
C SER A 350 -19.13 -14.59 -2.78
N PRO A 351 -19.98 -15.17 -1.92
CA PRO A 351 -20.99 -14.40 -1.18
C PRO A 351 -20.35 -13.30 -0.32
N LEU A 352 -20.97 -12.11 -0.26
CA LEU A 352 -20.46 -10.94 0.47
C LEU A 352 -20.03 -11.27 1.90
N SER A 353 -20.86 -12.00 2.66
CA SER A 353 -20.56 -12.40 4.05
C SER A 353 -19.32 -13.28 4.20
N LEU A 354 -18.95 -14.02 3.16
CA LEU A 354 -17.73 -14.83 3.12
C LEU A 354 -16.51 -13.96 2.83
N VAL A 355 -16.62 -13.01 1.90
CA VAL A 355 -15.55 -12.03 1.59
C VAL A 355 -15.29 -11.13 2.80
N GLU A 356 -16.33 -10.60 3.44
CA GLU A 356 -16.27 -9.88 4.72
C GLU A 356 -15.48 -10.65 5.78
N THR A 357 -15.81 -11.94 5.97
CA THR A 357 -15.14 -12.83 6.93
C THR A 357 -13.65 -12.97 6.59
N TYR A 358 -13.30 -13.12 5.32
CA TYR A 358 -11.92 -13.27 4.88
C TYR A 358 -11.13 -11.96 4.94
N THR A 359 -11.73 -10.81 4.62
CA THR A 359 -11.08 -9.50 4.78
C THR A 359 -10.79 -9.19 6.25
N LYS A 360 -11.76 -9.43 7.16
CA LYS A 360 -11.52 -9.30 8.60
C LYS A 360 -10.45 -10.30 9.08
N GLY A 361 -10.53 -11.55 8.65
CA GLY A 361 -9.59 -12.60 9.04
C GLY A 361 -8.15 -12.36 8.55
N ALA A 362 -7.97 -11.71 7.39
CA ALA A 362 -6.68 -11.27 6.91
C ALA A 362 -6.08 -10.17 7.80
N GLY A 363 -6.87 -9.12 8.10
CA GLY A 363 -6.46 -8.01 8.97
C GLY A 363 -6.12 -8.47 10.39
N ASP A 364 -6.99 -9.28 10.99
CA ASP A 364 -6.74 -9.90 12.30
C ASP A 364 -5.43 -10.72 12.29
N SER A 365 -5.20 -11.54 11.25
CA SER A 365 -3.99 -12.34 11.13
C SER A 365 -2.72 -11.47 11.04
N GLN A 366 -2.74 -10.36 10.29
CA GLN A 366 -1.63 -9.41 10.19
C GLN A 366 -1.35 -8.71 11.52
N ALA A 367 -2.40 -8.32 12.26
CA ALA A 367 -2.28 -7.72 13.58
C ALA A 367 -1.78 -8.72 14.66
N GLY A 368 -1.68 -10.01 14.33
CA GLY A 368 -1.36 -11.09 15.27
C GLY A 368 -2.52 -11.46 16.19
N VAL A 369 -3.74 -11.01 15.87
CA VAL A 369 -4.97 -11.24 16.64
C VAL A 369 -5.48 -12.66 16.38
N GLN A 370 -5.85 -13.34 17.45
CA GLN A 370 -6.55 -14.62 17.38
C GLN A 370 -8.07 -14.36 17.32
N SER A 371 -8.71 -14.76 16.23
CA SER A 371 -10.16 -14.62 16.02
C SER A 371 -10.70 -15.77 15.15
N LYS A 372 -12.01 -16.01 15.22
CA LYS A 372 -12.68 -17.02 14.39
C LYS A 372 -12.55 -16.71 12.90
N GLU A 373 -12.57 -15.42 12.55
CA GLU A 373 -12.43 -14.97 11.16
C GLU A 373 -11.00 -15.20 10.67
N ALA A 374 -10.00 -14.99 11.53
CA ALA A 374 -8.60 -15.26 11.21
C ALA A 374 -8.35 -16.77 11.01
N ASP A 375 -8.95 -17.64 11.82
CA ASP A 375 -8.89 -19.09 11.60
C ASP A 375 -9.64 -19.53 10.34
N ALA A 376 -10.80 -18.96 10.04
CA ALA A 376 -11.55 -19.23 8.82
C ALA A 376 -10.74 -18.83 7.57
N PHE A 377 -10.17 -17.61 7.56
CA PHE A 377 -9.28 -17.12 6.51
C PHE A 377 -8.06 -18.03 6.31
N ARG A 378 -7.33 -18.36 7.39
CA ARG A 378 -6.17 -19.27 7.31
C ARG A 378 -6.54 -20.65 6.80
N THR A 379 -7.70 -21.18 7.19
CA THR A 379 -8.19 -22.49 6.75
C THR A 379 -8.54 -22.48 5.27
N TYR A 380 -9.23 -21.43 4.81
CA TYR A 380 -9.59 -21.27 3.39
C TYR A 380 -8.35 -21.12 2.49
N VAL A 381 -7.40 -20.24 2.85
CA VAL A 381 -6.21 -19.99 2.03
C VAL A 381 -5.29 -21.21 1.92
N LYS A 382 -5.29 -22.10 2.92
CA LYS A 382 -4.62 -23.42 2.83
C LYS A 382 -5.33 -24.42 1.92
N GLY A 383 -6.64 -24.26 1.70
CA GLY A 383 -7.45 -25.12 0.84
C GLY A 383 -7.49 -24.67 -0.63
N LEU A 384 -7.22 -23.39 -0.90
CA LEU A 384 -7.23 -22.81 -2.25
C LEU A 384 -6.34 -23.57 -3.25
N LYS A 385 -6.83 -23.68 -4.48
CA LYS A 385 -6.08 -24.17 -5.64
C LYS A 385 -5.59 -23.05 -6.55
N SER A 386 -4.49 -23.28 -7.25
CA SER A 386 -3.79 -22.22 -8.03
C SER A 386 -4.66 -21.51 -9.08
N ASP A 387 -5.72 -22.16 -9.58
CA ASP A 387 -6.77 -21.59 -10.44
C ASP A 387 -7.80 -20.73 -9.68
N GLN A 388 -8.05 -21.01 -8.41
CA GLN A 388 -8.98 -20.27 -7.55
C GLN A 388 -8.37 -18.99 -6.96
N VAL A 389 -7.04 -18.93 -6.82
CA VAL A 389 -6.31 -17.79 -6.22
C VAL A 389 -6.68 -16.46 -6.86
N GLN A 390 -6.76 -16.38 -8.19
CA GLN A 390 -7.12 -15.13 -8.87
C GLN A 390 -8.51 -14.64 -8.45
N SER A 391 -9.52 -15.51 -8.47
CA SER A 391 -10.91 -15.13 -8.14
C SER A 391 -11.04 -14.68 -6.68
N PHE A 392 -10.33 -15.34 -5.76
CA PHE A 392 -10.28 -14.94 -4.35
C PHE A 392 -9.61 -13.58 -4.14
N MET A 393 -8.48 -13.33 -4.80
CA MET A 393 -7.77 -12.05 -4.73
C MET A 393 -8.56 -10.91 -5.38
N GLU A 394 -9.30 -11.21 -6.45
CA GLU A 394 -10.24 -10.30 -7.09
C GLU A 394 -11.43 -9.95 -6.17
N ASP A 395 -12.01 -10.93 -5.47
CA ASP A 395 -13.10 -10.69 -4.51
C ASP A 395 -12.64 -9.81 -3.33
N LEU A 396 -11.47 -10.11 -2.74
CA LEU A 396 -10.87 -9.29 -1.68
C LEU A 396 -10.54 -7.88 -2.17
N GLY A 397 -10.06 -7.73 -3.41
CA GLY A 397 -9.80 -6.44 -4.04
C GLY A 397 -11.08 -5.60 -4.17
N LEU A 398 -12.16 -6.20 -4.70
CA LEU A 398 -13.44 -5.52 -4.89
C LEU A 398 -14.09 -5.13 -3.56
N TYR A 399 -14.12 -6.02 -2.57
CA TYR A 399 -14.63 -5.69 -1.24
C TYR A 399 -13.77 -4.64 -0.52
N GLY A 400 -12.45 -4.63 -0.76
CA GLY A 400 -11.57 -3.55 -0.32
C GLY A 400 -12.02 -2.19 -0.87
N ASN A 401 -12.24 -2.09 -2.18
CA ASN A 401 -12.69 -0.86 -2.84
C ASN A 401 -14.12 -0.46 -2.42
N TYR A 402 -14.97 -1.44 -2.10
CA TYR A 402 -16.32 -1.22 -1.59
C TYR A 402 -16.32 -0.64 -0.17
N SER A 403 -15.43 -1.12 0.70
CA SER A 403 -15.48 -0.80 2.14
C SER A 403 -14.55 0.32 2.59
N HIS A 404 -13.45 0.59 1.87
CA HIS A 404 -12.39 1.49 2.32
C HIS A 404 -12.85 2.94 2.52
N GLY A 405 -13.50 3.55 1.52
CA GLY A 405 -13.92 4.96 1.63
C GLY A 405 -15.00 5.20 2.68
N THR A 406 -15.88 4.22 2.91
CA THR A 406 -16.87 4.24 4.00
C THR A 406 -16.20 4.20 5.38
N HIS A 407 -15.15 3.38 5.52
CA HIS A 407 -14.33 3.27 6.72
C HIS A 407 -13.58 4.57 7.02
N VAL A 408 -12.98 5.16 5.99
CA VAL A 408 -12.37 6.49 6.00
C VAL A 408 -13.38 7.58 6.42
N THR A 409 -14.61 7.60 5.87
CA THR A 409 -15.66 8.56 6.24
C THR A 409 -16.08 8.44 7.70
N GLY A 410 -16.18 7.21 8.23
CA GLY A 410 -16.46 7.00 9.65
C GLY A 410 -15.39 7.63 10.54
N ILE A 411 -14.10 7.41 10.26
CA ILE A 411 -13.00 8.04 11.00
C ILE A 411 -13.06 9.57 10.86
N ALA A 412 -13.27 10.09 9.65
CA ALA A 412 -13.33 11.52 9.37
C ALA A 412 -14.50 12.25 10.07
N THR A 413 -15.52 11.53 10.54
CA THR A 413 -16.74 12.10 11.15
C THR A 413 -17.01 11.66 12.60
N GLU A 414 -16.23 10.74 13.17
CA GLU A 414 -16.41 10.22 14.53
C GLU A 414 -16.38 11.35 15.57
N GLY A 415 -17.44 11.46 16.39
CA GLY A 415 -17.61 12.52 17.38
C GLY A 415 -17.71 13.95 16.81
N ASN A 416 -18.08 14.11 15.52
CA ASN A 416 -18.34 15.42 14.90
C ASN A 416 -19.75 15.47 14.26
N PRO A 417 -20.79 15.99 14.96
CA PRO A 417 -22.12 16.17 14.40
C PRO A 417 -22.23 17.35 13.41
N PHE A 418 -21.23 18.23 13.38
CA PHE A 418 -21.16 19.38 12.48
C PHE A 418 -20.55 19.05 11.11
N ALA A 419 -19.95 17.86 10.95
CA ALA A 419 -19.44 17.41 9.66
C ALA A 419 -20.54 17.30 8.59
N ARG A 420 -20.24 17.73 7.36
CA ARG A 420 -21.06 17.58 6.16
C ARG A 420 -20.20 16.94 5.07
N VAL A 421 -20.36 15.64 4.88
CA VAL A 421 -19.53 14.83 3.98
C VAL A 421 -19.86 15.13 2.52
N TYR A 422 -18.86 15.62 1.79
CA TYR A 422 -18.84 15.73 0.33
C TYR A 422 -18.07 14.52 -0.22
N GLY A 423 -18.77 13.58 -0.86
CA GLY A 423 -18.14 12.38 -1.42
C GLY A 423 -17.45 12.68 -2.75
N VAL A 424 -16.26 12.11 -2.97
CA VAL A 424 -15.64 12.03 -4.30
C VAL A 424 -15.15 10.61 -4.56
N ARG A 425 -15.95 9.84 -5.31
CA ARG A 425 -15.62 8.46 -5.67
C ARG A 425 -14.68 8.41 -6.88
N LEU A 426 -13.44 7.99 -6.65
CA LEU A 426 -12.61 7.34 -7.66
C LEU A 426 -13.02 5.86 -7.72
N THR A 427 -13.44 5.36 -8.88
CA THR A 427 -13.99 3.99 -9.00
C THR A 427 -12.89 2.95 -9.20
N PHE A 428 -12.59 2.11 -8.20
CA PHE A 428 -11.38 1.26 -8.20
C PHE A 428 -11.52 -0.24 -8.60
N ASP A 429 -10.50 -0.80 -9.29
CA ASP A 429 -10.35 -2.14 -9.89
C ASP A 429 -9.78 -3.15 -8.91
N PHE A 430 -9.89 -4.40 -9.32
CA PHE A 430 -9.49 -5.56 -8.57
C PHE A 430 -8.83 -6.62 -9.45
N LYS A 431 -9.06 -6.60 -10.77
CA LYS A 431 -8.45 -7.52 -11.76
C LYS A 431 -6.92 -7.46 -11.71
N ALA A 432 -6.27 -8.61 -11.78
CA ALA A 432 -4.81 -8.72 -11.66
C ALA A 432 -4.09 -7.82 -12.68
N VAL A 433 -4.43 -7.98 -13.97
CA VAL A 433 -4.18 -6.99 -15.03
C VAL A 433 -5.34 -5.98 -15.04
N PRO A 434 -5.11 -4.66 -14.95
CA PRO A 434 -6.17 -3.65 -14.95
C PRO A 434 -7.00 -3.66 -16.23
N ARG A 435 -8.26 -3.22 -16.18
CA ARG A 435 -9.16 -3.28 -17.36
C ARG A 435 -9.07 -2.08 -18.30
N TYR A 436 -8.61 -0.93 -17.83
CA TYR A 436 -8.27 0.23 -18.66
C TYR A 436 -6.95 0.03 -19.42
N THR A 437 -6.55 1.04 -20.20
CA THR A 437 -5.29 1.09 -20.94
C THR A 437 -4.68 2.48 -20.78
N TRP A 438 -3.39 2.56 -20.46
CA TRP A 438 -2.67 3.82 -20.38
C TRP A 438 -2.51 4.47 -21.77
N THR A 439 -3.01 5.70 -21.91
CA THR A 439 -2.84 6.56 -23.07
C THR A 439 -2.69 8.02 -22.62
N LYS A 440 -2.18 8.89 -23.51
CA LYS A 440 -2.11 10.33 -23.27
C LYS A 440 -3.49 10.99 -23.07
N GLU A 441 -4.50 10.50 -23.78
CA GLU A 441 -5.90 10.91 -23.58
C GLU A 441 -6.37 10.55 -22.16
N PHE A 442 -6.17 9.31 -21.74
CA PHE A 442 -6.54 8.83 -20.41
C PHE A 442 -5.81 9.58 -19.27
N ALA A 443 -4.52 9.89 -19.44
CA ALA A 443 -3.78 10.73 -18.52
C ALA A 443 -4.32 12.18 -18.45
N THR A 444 -4.80 12.70 -19.59
CA THR A 444 -5.45 14.02 -19.71
C THR A 444 -6.83 14.01 -19.05
N ASP A 445 -7.61 12.94 -19.17
CA ASP A 445 -8.90 12.78 -18.45
C ASP A 445 -8.69 12.75 -16.94
N ILE A 446 -7.66 12.05 -16.45
CA ILE A 446 -7.30 12.08 -15.02
C ILE A 446 -6.95 13.52 -14.60
N ALA A 447 -6.08 14.20 -15.34
CA ALA A 447 -5.71 15.60 -15.08
C ALA A 447 -6.91 16.56 -15.07
N LYS A 448 -7.89 16.36 -15.98
CA LYS A 448 -9.15 17.12 -15.99
C LYS A 448 -9.97 16.80 -14.74
N SER A 449 -10.20 15.51 -14.43
CA SER A 449 -10.98 15.09 -13.25
C SER A 449 -10.44 15.67 -11.94
N PHE A 450 -9.12 15.81 -11.80
CA PHE A 450 -8.51 16.42 -10.62
C PHE A 450 -8.78 17.93 -10.54
N THR A 451 -8.75 18.61 -11.69
CA THR A 451 -9.04 20.06 -11.81
C THR A 451 -10.52 20.34 -11.54
N ASP A 452 -11.41 19.58 -12.17
CA ASP A 452 -12.86 19.65 -11.99
C ASP A 452 -13.25 19.39 -10.52
N THR A 453 -12.70 18.32 -9.93
CA THR A 453 -12.95 17.94 -8.53
C THR A 453 -12.65 19.09 -7.57
N VAL A 454 -11.47 19.71 -7.69
CA VAL A 454 -11.10 20.80 -6.77
C VAL A 454 -11.97 22.04 -7.01
N ALA A 455 -12.31 22.36 -8.25
CA ALA A 455 -13.24 23.46 -8.54
C ALA A 455 -14.64 23.23 -7.93
N LEU A 456 -15.16 22.00 -8.00
CA LEU A 456 -16.45 21.62 -7.41
C LEU A 456 -16.39 21.57 -5.87
N MET A 457 -15.29 21.08 -5.27
CA MET A 457 -15.05 21.17 -3.84
C MET A 457 -15.06 22.62 -3.33
N LYS A 458 -14.49 23.57 -4.09
CA LYS A 458 -14.57 25.01 -3.79
C LYS A 458 -16.01 25.54 -3.88
N LYS A 459 -16.76 25.21 -4.96
CA LYS A 459 -18.20 25.54 -5.11
C LYS A 459 -19.02 25.02 -3.92
N ALA A 460 -18.73 23.81 -3.45
CA ALA A 460 -19.38 23.15 -2.32
C ALA A 460 -18.97 23.69 -0.93
N GLY A 461 -17.97 24.57 -0.84
CA GLY A 461 -17.47 25.12 0.43
C GLY A 461 -16.66 24.15 1.28
N VAL A 462 -16.06 23.11 0.67
CA VAL A 462 -15.19 22.14 1.35
C VAL A 462 -14.03 22.84 2.04
N ARG A 463 -13.77 22.54 3.32
CA ARG A 463 -12.69 23.16 4.11
C ARG A 463 -11.48 22.26 4.34
N VAL A 464 -11.69 20.94 4.30
CA VAL A 464 -10.64 19.93 4.41
C VAL A 464 -10.98 18.70 3.59
N VAL A 465 -9.97 18.07 2.98
CA VAL A 465 -10.12 16.89 2.10
C VAL A 465 -9.24 15.76 2.61
N ASN A 466 -9.83 14.60 2.90
CA ASN A 466 -9.07 13.36 3.05
C ASN A 466 -8.72 12.78 1.67
N MET A 467 -7.46 12.37 1.48
CA MET A 467 -7.01 11.67 0.27
C MET A 467 -6.26 10.39 0.68
N SER A 468 -6.94 9.24 0.68
CA SER A 468 -6.39 7.95 1.16
C SER A 468 -6.12 6.96 0.03
N TRP A 469 -5.55 7.48 -1.05
CA TRP A 469 -5.11 6.76 -2.24
C TRP A 469 -3.74 7.28 -2.69
N GLY A 470 -3.11 6.62 -3.65
CA GLY A 470 -1.84 7.05 -4.22
C GLY A 470 -1.59 6.51 -5.63
N LEU A 471 -0.70 7.17 -6.35
CA LEU A 471 -0.18 6.77 -7.67
C LEU A 471 1.28 7.21 -7.80
N SER A 472 2.14 6.37 -8.39
CA SER A 472 3.51 6.70 -8.77
C SER A 472 3.74 6.59 -10.28
N ARG A 473 4.89 7.06 -10.75
CA ARG A 473 5.38 6.80 -12.12
C ARG A 473 5.62 5.31 -12.38
N GLU A 474 6.06 4.58 -11.36
CA GLU A 474 6.42 3.15 -11.43
C GLU A 474 5.19 2.27 -11.65
N ASP A 475 4.04 2.62 -11.05
CA ASP A 475 2.77 1.93 -11.28
C ASP A 475 2.36 2.01 -12.75
N ILE A 476 2.50 3.19 -13.37
CA ILE A 476 2.21 3.38 -14.81
C ILE A 476 3.17 2.57 -15.68
N GLU A 477 4.47 2.55 -15.38
CA GLU A 477 5.46 1.75 -16.15
C GLU A 477 5.16 0.25 -16.07
N LYS A 478 4.78 -0.25 -14.90
CA LYS A 478 4.38 -1.65 -14.68
C LYS A 478 3.08 -2.03 -15.38
N GLU A 479 2.09 -1.14 -15.37
CA GLU A 479 0.81 -1.39 -16.04
C GLU A 479 0.90 -1.26 -17.57
N LEU A 480 1.83 -0.47 -18.11
CA LEU A 480 2.22 -0.49 -19.53
C LEU A 480 2.85 -1.83 -19.91
N GLU A 481 3.81 -2.32 -19.12
CA GLU A 481 4.44 -3.63 -19.34
C GLU A 481 3.44 -4.78 -19.25
N ALA A 482 2.53 -4.76 -18.26
CA ALA A 482 1.46 -5.75 -18.12
C ALA A 482 0.41 -5.75 -19.25
N LYS A 483 0.51 -4.79 -20.19
CA LYS A 483 -0.33 -4.68 -21.39
C LYS A 483 0.43 -4.90 -22.70
N GLY A 484 1.75 -5.11 -22.66
CA GLY A 484 2.59 -5.16 -23.87
C GLY A 484 2.71 -3.81 -24.60
N ILE A 485 2.54 -2.70 -23.88
CA ILE A 485 2.59 -1.34 -24.43
C ILE A 485 3.97 -0.73 -24.18
N GLY A 486 4.52 -0.05 -25.18
CA GLY A 486 5.93 0.36 -25.21
C GLY A 486 6.81 -0.84 -25.55
N LYS A 487 7.37 -0.86 -26.76
CA LYS A 487 8.07 -2.02 -27.35
C LYS A 487 9.42 -2.31 -26.71
N SER A 488 10.00 -1.33 -26.02
CA SER A 488 11.16 -1.51 -25.15
C SER A 488 10.90 -0.88 -23.78
N LYS A 489 11.73 -1.18 -22.78
CA LYS A 489 11.58 -0.59 -21.43
C LYS A 489 11.82 0.93 -21.45
N GLU A 490 12.55 1.43 -22.44
CA GLU A 490 12.83 2.86 -22.65
C GLU A 490 11.55 3.57 -23.10
N GLU A 491 10.85 3.02 -24.10
CA GLU A 491 9.54 3.52 -24.54
C GLU A 491 8.52 3.48 -23.38
N ARG A 492 8.52 2.41 -22.56
CA ARG A 492 7.69 2.34 -21.34
C ARG A 492 8.02 3.42 -20.31
N ALA A 493 9.29 3.74 -20.13
CA ALA A 493 9.75 4.77 -19.19
C ALA A 493 9.48 6.20 -19.71
N GLU A 494 9.56 6.44 -21.02
CA GLU A 494 9.16 7.70 -21.66
C GLU A 494 7.65 7.94 -21.56
N LEU A 495 6.83 6.94 -21.92
CA LEU A 495 5.37 7.01 -21.83
C LEU A 495 4.90 7.21 -20.38
N SER A 496 5.44 6.44 -19.42
CA SER A 496 5.10 6.62 -18.00
C SER A 496 5.56 7.98 -17.46
N ARG A 497 6.71 8.51 -17.88
CA ARG A 497 7.14 9.89 -17.55
C ARG A 497 6.18 10.94 -18.10
N GLU A 498 5.76 10.84 -19.36
CA GLU A 498 4.81 11.80 -19.94
C GLU A 498 3.47 11.76 -19.20
N TYR A 499 2.90 10.57 -19.05
CA TYR A 499 1.56 10.40 -18.48
C TYR A 499 1.53 10.78 -17.01
N PHE A 500 2.54 10.35 -16.23
CA PHE A 500 2.66 10.72 -14.83
C PHE A 500 2.85 12.24 -14.65
N LYS A 501 3.68 12.90 -15.50
CA LYS A 501 3.88 14.35 -15.45
C LYS A 501 2.58 15.11 -15.68
N ILE A 502 1.77 14.73 -16.68
CA ILE A 502 0.46 15.34 -16.96
C ILE A 502 -0.43 15.29 -15.71
N ILE A 503 -0.50 14.12 -15.07
CA ILE A 503 -1.36 13.86 -13.91
C ILE A 503 -0.87 14.58 -12.65
N ARG A 504 0.43 14.47 -12.34
CA ARG A 504 1.08 15.09 -11.16
C ARG A 504 0.98 16.62 -11.21
N ASP A 505 1.32 17.21 -12.36
CA ASP A 505 1.35 18.66 -12.49
C ASP A 505 -0.08 19.23 -12.43
N ALA A 506 -1.07 18.53 -13.00
CA ALA A 506 -2.48 18.90 -12.87
C ALA A 506 -2.99 18.81 -11.42
N MET A 507 -2.68 17.71 -10.69
CA MET A 507 -3.02 17.58 -9.27
C MET A 507 -2.42 18.74 -8.45
N LYS A 508 -1.12 19.00 -8.61
CA LYS A 508 -0.43 20.07 -7.89
C LYS A 508 -1.04 21.43 -8.18
N ASN A 509 -1.35 21.73 -9.45
CA ASN A 509 -1.95 23.00 -9.84
C ASN A 509 -3.39 23.15 -9.32
N ALA A 510 -4.18 22.08 -9.36
CA ALA A 510 -5.53 22.06 -8.81
C ALA A 510 -5.51 22.33 -7.29
N MET A 511 -4.72 21.58 -6.52
CA MET A 511 -4.56 21.78 -5.07
C MET A 511 -4.06 23.19 -4.72
N ALA A 512 -3.10 23.72 -5.47
CA ALA A 512 -2.57 25.07 -5.27
C ALA A 512 -3.59 26.17 -5.61
N SER A 513 -4.57 25.89 -6.46
CA SER A 513 -5.66 26.83 -6.79
C SER A 513 -6.71 26.97 -5.67
N ALA A 514 -6.62 26.15 -4.61
CA ALA A 514 -7.58 26.05 -3.51
C ALA A 514 -6.93 26.28 -2.12
N PRO A 515 -6.27 27.43 -1.86
CA PRO A 515 -5.59 27.70 -0.61
C PRO A 515 -6.51 27.74 0.62
N GLU A 516 -7.83 27.87 0.44
CA GLU A 516 -8.85 27.79 1.49
C GLU A 516 -9.18 26.35 1.95
N ILE A 517 -8.74 25.35 1.16
CA ILE A 517 -8.93 23.91 1.40
C ILE A 517 -7.62 23.30 1.89
N LEU A 518 -7.63 22.63 3.06
CA LEU A 518 -6.51 21.82 3.52
C LEU A 518 -6.64 20.39 2.96
N PHE A 519 -5.68 19.97 2.15
CA PHE A 519 -5.61 18.60 1.64
C PHE A 519 -4.78 17.73 2.60
N VAL A 520 -5.28 16.53 2.89
CA VAL A 520 -4.71 15.59 3.88
C VAL A 520 -4.43 14.23 3.21
N PRO A 521 -3.26 14.08 2.55
CA PRO A 521 -2.82 12.78 2.03
C PRO A 521 -2.47 11.77 3.12
N ALA A 522 -2.84 10.52 2.90
CA ALA A 522 -2.16 9.38 3.50
C ALA A 522 -0.72 9.29 2.94
N ALA A 523 0.30 9.07 3.77
CA ALA A 523 1.69 9.05 3.31
C ALA A 523 1.96 7.92 2.29
N GLY A 524 1.41 6.73 2.54
CA GLY A 524 1.66 5.50 1.80
C GLY A 524 1.92 4.31 2.72
N ASN A 525 1.74 3.09 2.20
CA ASN A 525 1.91 1.83 2.94
C ASN A 525 3.09 0.99 2.41
N SER A 526 4.00 1.62 1.68
CA SER A 526 5.15 0.97 1.01
C SER A 526 6.47 1.21 1.74
N ASP A 527 6.41 1.75 2.96
CA ASP A 527 7.55 1.94 3.87
C ASP A 527 8.72 2.74 3.25
N ASN A 528 8.46 3.53 2.20
CA ASN A 528 9.42 4.22 1.34
C ASN A 528 9.53 5.73 1.62
N ASP A 529 10.36 6.45 0.86
CA ASP A 529 10.32 7.92 0.81
C ASP A 529 9.34 8.38 -0.29
N ASN A 530 8.33 9.18 0.07
CA ASN A 530 7.28 9.60 -0.85
C ASN A 530 7.71 10.62 -1.91
N THR A 531 8.71 11.44 -1.61
CA THR A 531 9.26 12.41 -2.56
C THR A 531 10.15 11.70 -3.59
N PHE A 532 10.98 10.76 -3.14
CA PHE A 532 11.85 9.95 -4.02
C PHE A 532 11.04 9.02 -4.95
N ALA A 533 9.98 8.40 -4.44
CA ALA A 533 9.13 7.49 -5.22
C ALA A 533 8.12 8.21 -6.14
N GLU A 534 8.20 9.55 -6.26
CA GLU A 534 7.21 10.38 -6.95
C GLU A 534 5.76 10.01 -6.63
N LEU A 535 5.39 9.86 -5.35
CA LEU A 535 4.01 9.54 -4.99
C LEU A 535 3.12 10.79 -5.05
N ILE A 536 1.99 10.71 -5.75
CA ILE A 536 0.88 11.67 -5.62
C ILE A 536 -0.30 11.03 -4.89
N PRO A 537 -1.07 11.80 -4.10
CA PRO A 537 -0.84 13.19 -3.73
C PRO A 537 0.22 13.38 -2.64
N SER A 538 0.70 12.30 -2.00
CA SER A 538 1.43 12.38 -0.72
C SER A 538 2.79 13.08 -0.76
N GLY A 539 3.50 13.03 -1.89
CA GLY A 539 4.78 13.71 -2.13
C GLY A 539 4.66 15.15 -2.67
N ILE A 540 3.44 15.71 -2.79
CA ILE A 540 3.22 17.07 -3.27
C ILE A 540 3.48 18.08 -2.13
N GLU A 541 4.62 18.78 -2.16
CA GLU A 541 4.89 19.90 -1.24
C GLU A 541 4.11 21.17 -1.67
N LEU A 542 3.13 21.59 -0.87
CA LEU A 542 2.36 22.84 -0.97
C LEU A 542 1.98 23.35 0.45
N PRO A 543 1.72 24.66 0.66
CA PRO A 543 1.37 25.20 1.99
C PRO A 543 0.04 24.67 2.56
N ASN A 544 -0.89 24.27 1.71
CA ASN A 544 -2.20 23.72 2.05
C ASN A 544 -2.26 22.18 1.91
N VAL A 545 -1.11 21.50 2.03
CA VAL A 545 -1.01 20.03 2.05
C VAL A 545 -0.36 19.57 3.35
N LEU A 546 -0.96 18.57 4.02
CA LEU A 546 -0.42 17.96 5.24
C LEU A 546 -0.47 16.43 5.12
N THR A 547 0.64 15.83 4.69
CA THR A 547 0.77 14.38 4.50
C THR A 547 0.99 13.64 5.83
N ILE A 548 0.19 12.59 6.08
CA ILE A 548 0.07 11.95 7.39
C ILE A 548 0.65 10.53 7.41
N GLY A 549 1.60 10.30 8.32
CA GLY A 549 2.14 8.97 8.60
C GLY A 549 1.33 8.19 9.64
N ALA A 550 1.51 6.87 9.68
CA ALA A 550 0.77 5.97 10.58
C ALA A 550 1.59 5.60 11.83
N ILE A 551 0.95 5.71 12.99
CA ILE A 551 1.38 5.12 14.27
C ILE A 551 0.36 4.08 14.75
N ASP A 552 0.77 3.24 15.70
CA ASP A 552 -0.14 2.40 16.49
C ASP A 552 -0.67 3.13 17.74
N SER A 553 -1.54 2.47 18.50
CA SER A 553 -2.14 3.03 19.73
C SER A 553 -1.13 3.36 20.85
N SER A 554 0.12 2.88 20.75
CA SER A 554 1.21 3.18 21.69
C SER A 554 2.09 4.37 21.27
N GLY A 555 1.74 5.05 20.18
CA GLY A 555 2.47 6.21 19.67
C GLY A 555 3.69 5.87 18.81
N LYS A 556 3.92 4.58 18.50
CA LYS A 556 5.07 4.12 17.70
C LYS A 556 4.72 4.04 16.21
N PRO A 557 5.62 4.42 15.28
CA PRO A 557 5.42 4.23 13.85
C PRO A 557 5.12 2.78 13.47
N THR A 558 4.15 2.59 12.57
CA THR A 558 3.86 1.28 11.99
C THR A 558 4.93 0.87 10.97
N SER A 559 5.25 -0.42 10.86
CA SER A 559 6.29 -0.94 9.94
C SER A 559 6.03 -0.72 8.45
N PHE A 560 4.83 -0.30 8.05
CA PHE A 560 4.47 -0.02 6.66
C PHE A 560 4.47 1.48 6.30
N THR A 561 4.62 2.41 7.27
CA THR A 561 4.39 3.83 6.99
C THR A 561 5.48 4.38 6.08
N THR A 562 5.08 4.76 4.87
CA THR A 562 5.87 5.66 4.03
C THR A 562 6.21 6.92 4.83
N PHE A 563 7.42 7.42 4.62
CA PHE A 563 7.99 8.61 5.23
C PHE A 563 8.48 9.56 4.13
N GLY A 564 9.20 10.61 4.55
CA GLY A 564 9.85 11.58 3.67
C GLY A 564 9.94 12.92 4.38
N LYS A 565 10.56 13.91 3.73
CA LYS A 565 10.73 15.26 4.29
C LYS A 565 9.40 15.93 4.68
N GLY A 566 8.31 15.62 3.96
CA GLY A 566 6.96 16.11 4.28
C GLY A 566 6.21 15.34 5.38
N VAL A 567 6.66 14.14 5.78
CA VAL A 567 5.89 13.24 6.66
C VAL A 567 6.31 13.38 8.13
N THR A 568 5.99 14.53 8.71
CA THR A 568 6.34 14.90 10.10
C THR A 568 5.20 14.77 11.10
N ILE A 569 3.93 14.76 10.64
CA ILE A 569 2.73 14.59 11.47
C ILE A 569 2.17 13.18 11.31
N TYR A 570 1.81 12.57 12.43
CA TYR A 570 1.32 11.18 12.52
C TYR A 570 0.02 11.08 13.30
N ALA A 571 -0.79 10.09 12.96
CA ALA A 571 -2.04 9.75 13.63
C ALA A 571 -2.25 8.22 13.63
N ASN A 572 -3.24 7.74 14.40
CA ASN A 572 -3.48 6.30 14.50
C ASN A 572 -3.84 5.70 13.13
N GLY A 573 -3.05 4.74 12.68
CA GLY A 573 -3.23 4.02 11.43
C GLY A 573 -3.16 2.50 11.59
N PHE A 574 -3.29 1.95 12.81
CA PHE A 574 -3.26 0.51 13.06
C PHE A 574 -4.48 0.07 13.87
N GLU A 575 -5.17 -0.99 13.43
CA GLU A 575 -6.38 -1.53 14.08
C GLU A 575 -7.48 -0.47 14.33
N VAL A 576 -7.60 0.51 13.44
CA VAL A 576 -8.56 1.61 13.61
C VAL A 576 -9.96 1.10 13.28
N GLU A 577 -10.87 1.19 14.24
CA GLU A 577 -12.24 0.69 14.11
C GLU A 577 -13.18 1.74 13.51
N SER A 578 -13.84 1.39 12.41
CA SER A 578 -14.79 2.26 11.71
C SER A 578 -15.79 1.45 10.89
N TYR A 579 -16.79 2.11 10.33
CA TYR A 579 -17.87 1.50 9.58
C TYR A 579 -17.41 0.87 8.25
N VAL A 580 -18.07 -0.19 7.83
CA VAL A 580 -18.09 -0.67 6.45
C VAL A 580 -19.54 -0.63 5.95
N PRO A 581 -19.80 -0.66 4.63
CA PRO A 581 -21.16 -0.55 4.09
C PRO A 581 -22.15 -1.52 4.72
N GLY A 582 -23.40 -1.08 4.90
CA GLY A 582 -24.40 -1.81 5.70
C GLY A 582 -24.18 -1.74 7.22
N GLY A 583 -23.27 -0.89 7.71
CA GLY A 583 -23.23 -0.45 9.12
C GLY A 583 -22.45 -1.32 10.10
N LYS A 584 -21.79 -2.40 9.65
CA LYS A 584 -20.85 -3.18 10.49
C LYS A 584 -19.63 -2.32 10.82
N ARG A 585 -18.94 -2.58 11.95
CA ARG A 585 -17.63 -1.94 12.25
C ARG A 585 -16.50 -2.95 12.14
N PHE A 586 -15.48 -2.65 11.33
CA PHE A 586 -14.25 -3.43 11.17
C PHE A 586 -13.03 -2.61 11.58
N LYS A 587 -11.94 -3.30 11.94
CA LYS A 587 -10.62 -2.70 12.19
C LYS A 587 -9.75 -2.81 10.95
N TYR A 588 -9.27 -1.69 10.43
CA TYR A 588 -8.30 -1.65 9.32
C TYR A 588 -6.99 -0.97 9.74
N SER A 589 -5.92 -1.28 9.00
CA SER A 589 -4.57 -0.74 9.21
C SER A 589 -4.03 -0.18 7.90
N GLY A 590 -3.41 1.00 7.97
CA GLY A 590 -2.86 1.76 6.85
C GLY A 590 -2.76 3.25 7.17
N THR A 591 -1.91 3.97 6.45
CA THR A 591 -1.91 5.44 6.46
C THR A 591 -3.26 6.04 6.03
N SER A 592 -4.04 5.28 5.26
CA SER A 592 -5.46 5.54 4.96
C SER A 592 -6.38 5.69 6.19
N MET A 593 -6.00 5.14 7.35
CA MET A 593 -6.74 5.32 8.60
C MET A 593 -6.15 6.46 9.45
N ALA A 594 -4.88 6.84 9.21
CA ALA A 594 -4.22 7.96 9.88
C ALA A 594 -4.65 9.32 9.30
N ALA A 595 -4.71 9.46 7.97
CA ALA A 595 -5.17 10.69 7.31
C ALA A 595 -6.56 11.17 7.79
N PRO A 596 -7.62 10.34 7.85
CA PRO A 596 -8.94 10.82 8.26
C PRO A 596 -9.03 11.16 9.75
N ASN A 597 -8.13 10.67 10.61
CA ASN A 597 -8.03 11.17 11.99
C ASN A 597 -7.60 12.65 12.04
N VAL A 598 -6.77 13.09 11.09
CA VAL A 598 -6.39 14.51 10.95
C VAL A 598 -7.49 15.31 10.25
N THR A 599 -8.14 14.76 9.23
CA THR A 599 -9.33 15.38 8.62
C THR A 599 -10.45 15.63 9.65
N ASN A 600 -10.70 14.67 10.54
CA ASN A 600 -11.63 14.79 11.66
C ASN A 600 -11.25 15.95 12.60
N LEU A 601 -9.98 16.02 13.00
CA LEU A 601 -9.44 17.11 13.83
C LEU A 601 -9.64 18.47 13.17
N VAL A 602 -9.25 18.63 11.90
CA VAL A 602 -9.42 19.87 11.15
C VAL A 602 -10.90 20.26 11.05
N GLY A 603 -11.79 19.29 10.79
CA GLY A 603 -13.23 19.50 10.82
C GLY A 603 -13.71 20.04 12.17
N LYS A 604 -13.24 19.47 13.29
CA LYS A 604 -13.57 19.96 14.64
C LYS A 604 -12.99 21.35 14.93
N MET A 605 -11.81 21.70 14.41
CA MET A 605 -11.23 23.04 14.53
C MET A 605 -12.06 24.09 13.77
N VAL A 606 -12.42 23.81 12.52
CA VAL A 606 -13.20 24.73 11.67
C VAL A 606 -14.64 24.87 12.17
N ALA A 607 -15.26 23.80 12.68
CA ALA A 607 -16.59 23.88 13.27
C ALA A 607 -16.65 24.81 14.49
N VAL A 608 -15.60 24.85 15.33
CA VAL A 608 -15.56 25.72 16.52
C VAL A 608 -15.02 27.13 16.23
N ASN A 609 -14.36 27.32 15.08
CA ASN A 609 -13.82 28.60 14.63
C ASN A 609 -13.70 28.61 13.08
N PRO A 610 -14.74 29.07 12.35
CA PRO A 610 -14.79 28.95 10.89
C PRO A 610 -13.78 29.84 10.16
N GLU A 611 -13.35 30.94 10.79
CA GLU A 611 -12.43 31.94 10.24
C GLU A 611 -10.98 31.45 10.13
N LEU A 612 -10.65 30.29 10.71
CA LEU A 612 -9.30 29.71 10.64
C LEU A 612 -8.88 29.43 9.19
N THR A 613 -7.79 30.07 8.76
CA THR A 613 -7.12 29.77 7.49
C THR A 613 -6.38 28.43 7.54
N THR A 614 -6.13 27.82 6.38
CA THR A 614 -5.35 26.57 6.27
C THR A 614 -3.95 26.68 6.91
N ALA A 615 -3.30 27.84 6.79
CA ALA A 615 -2.03 28.13 7.45
C ALA A 615 -2.14 28.10 8.97
N GLN A 616 -3.14 28.77 9.56
CA GLN A 616 -3.40 28.74 11.01
C GLN A 616 -3.77 27.33 11.49
N ILE A 617 -4.53 26.56 10.70
CA ILE A 617 -4.87 25.17 11.03
C ILE A 617 -3.60 24.30 11.10
N VAL A 618 -2.72 24.38 10.10
CA VAL A 618 -1.45 23.62 10.09
C VAL A 618 -0.52 24.07 11.22
N GLN A 619 -0.47 25.36 11.54
CA GLN A 619 0.28 25.90 12.67
C GLN A 619 -0.25 25.36 14.01
N LEU A 620 -1.55 25.49 14.28
CA LEU A 620 -2.19 25.03 15.52
C LEU A 620 -2.05 23.51 15.71
N ILE A 621 -2.07 22.71 14.63
CA ILE A 621 -1.77 21.27 14.70
C ILE A 621 -0.32 21.05 15.13
N ARG A 622 0.65 21.73 14.49
CA ARG A 622 2.09 21.56 14.79
C ARG A 622 2.47 22.02 16.20
N GLU A 623 1.93 23.14 16.67
CA GLU A 623 2.23 23.71 18.00
C GLU A 623 1.64 22.91 19.16
N ASN A 624 0.57 22.14 18.91
CA ASN A 624 -0.14 21.38 19.95
C ASN A 624 0.10 19.86 19.86
N ALA A 625 0.75 19.37 18.81
CA ALA A 625 1.12 17.97 18.66
C ALA A 625 2.16 17.53 19.71
N ASP A 626 2.09 16.27 20.12
CA ASP A 626 3.04 15.69 21.09
C ASP A 626 4.28 15.14 20.35
N PRO A 627 5.52 15.39 20.85
CA PRO A 627 6.72 14.79 20.28
C PRO A 627 6.68 13.26 20.32
N MET A 628 7.05 12.63 19.21
CA MET A 628 7.06 11.18 19.09
C MET A 628 8.26 10.58 19.85
N GLN A 629 7.98 9.75 20.86
CA GLN A 629 9.03 9.23 21.75
C GLN A 629 10.05 8.37 20.99
N GLY A 630 11.30 8.85 20.93
CA GLY A 630 12.41 8.18 20.23
C GLY A 630 12.52 8.47 18.74
N TYR A 631 11.76 9.44 18.20
CA TYR A 631 11.78 9.81 16.78
C TYR A 631 11.82 11.33 16.59
N ASP A 632 13.03 11.90 16.62
CA ASP A 632 13.26 13.34 16.49
C ASP A 632 12.62 13.93 15.22
N GLY A 633 12.02 15.12 15.37
CA GLY A 633 11.33 15.82 14.28
C GLY A 633 9.98 15.22 13.84
N ARG A 634 9.50 14.16 14.50
CA ARG A 634 8.18 13.57 14.27
C ARG A 634 7.23 13.86 15.43
N PHE A 635 5.97 14.11 15.11
CA PHE A 635 4.96 14.52 16.09
C PHE A 635 3.64 13.76 15.88
N VAL A 636 2.92 13.53 16.97
CA VAL A 636 1.62 12.85 17.01
C VAL A 636 0.54 13.88 17.31
N ILE A 637 -0.57 13.86 16.55
CA ILE A 637 -1.67 14.81 16.80
C ILE A 637 -2.23 14.69 18.22
N ASN A 638 -2.57 15.84 18.82
CA ASN A 638 -3.33 15.89 20.07
C ASN A 638 -4.64 16.66 19.86
N PRO A 639 -5.72 15.98 19.39
CA PRO A 639 -6.97 16.63 19.06
C PRO A 639 -7.53 17.52 20.17
N LYS A 640 -7.45 17.06 21.42
CA LYS A 640 -7.92 17.78 22.61
C LYS A 640 -7.18 19.09 22.85
N LYS A 641 -5.84 19.11 22.74
CA LYS A 641 -5.06 20.37 22.82
C LYS A 641 -5.39 21.29 21.64
N THR A 642 -5.31 20.77 20.42
CA THR A 642 -5.49 21.57 19.20
C THR A 642 -6.89 22.19 19.09
N VAL A 643 -7.98 21.46 19.40
CA VAL A 643 -9.34 22.03 19.40
C VAL A 643 -9.54 23.02 20.56
N ALA A 644 -8.90 22.82 21.72
CA ALA A 644 -8.93 23.80 22.82
C ALA A 644 -8.10 25.07 22.54
N ALA A 645 -7.14 25.00 21.61
CA ALA A 645 -6.42 26.16 21.08
C ALA A 645 -7.23 26.87 19.98
N ALA A 646 -7.91 26.13 19.09
CA ALA A 646 -8.75 26.68 18.03
C ALA A 646 -9.96 27.50 18.54
N LYS A 647 -10.41 27.27 19.78
CA LYS A 647 -11.49 28.03 20.47
C LYS A 647 -11.03 29.38 21.07
N ARG A 648 -9.82 29.86 20.76
CA ARG A 648 -9.24 31.10 21.30
C ARG A 648 -8.94 32.12 20.19
#